data_AF-A0A9D1LAR9-F1
#
_entry.id   AF-A0A9D1LAR9-F1
#
_cell.length_a   1.000
_cell.length_b   1.000
_cell.length_c   1.000
_cell.angle_alpha   90.00
_cell.angle_beta   90.00
_cell.angle_gamma   90.00
#
_symmetry.space_group_name_H-M   'P 1'
#
loop_
_entity.id
_entity.type
_entity.pdbx_description
1 polymer ?
#
loop_
_entity_poly.entity_id
_entity_poly.type
_entity_poly.pdbx_seq_one_letter_code
_entity_poly.pdbx_strand_id
1 'polypeptide(L)'
;MITTKKSWRSRGFSLMLTLALLCSLFSIGATDTFAATLEPTTPIEKIDVPVEDGVYYADIDLWHATLNQSSMGNAALRGSTTFEANHPEDTDYRAIIVVEDNTATAIVEFMPMGFIGKYGFMMELEGVDAKYLTQYGAVFDTVGAPDAASYTAMDVLTRHLTQEGTAVYDDYNDPSSQYVYDGTTMRPPGYGYDYERPLDIEDEPYAHLISIDVTPVWVKFEDSVKPATAEEYTYKNAAYVHVFVPVMYSILPTSGDQYARMKVDWTSLEKIENPEENLQYRLWSAEQISGTAYTGASYENLQNAIREVTAELEKIWPSKQISMSGTGSSKQPILEQKEFTAEEQAAMVQKLNDAIDALEEIGDKTNLNAVITEAETKVEEDYTPNSWAAFQESLESAKTVQADEDAGISQVNAAAQALTEAMEALTPRADTARLADLVAQAKKIAQGNYTEESWNALQNAIASAEETLANPNLSQNDISGQELNLQNAMNSLTVEGALDKNNLEDGVYSVYGEMIKTNREEKSMSNDAINHYIKLTVEDGKYYLNMDFHGLAYLNKFGYLAELSYYDNGYTYGQYGTVEGTLIPATVLSTQKNADGSDLYDEFNQAGGSYEGKLYPDQIKFPLVADALADEDGYVPLHVFVPVMEDISAGTGDQDVLLKLDWSTLTKTTEDDPNFDPEEPVEQSPAVDFTDPTTGVKVNADKGVFDEGVQIVVSAITSGTAYDNAASSLSDVGKKFKLYQVKFLDADGNEVVPNGTVSISLPITAGYDSDDLAVYRMDDSGKVLVKGTAENDSYTVITKSAGSYALVEKGSTITDAENTGNIPQTGDRSEIAMLALLALAAAGTMGVTLVIRKRKSEKA
;
A
#
# COMPACT_ATOMS: atom_id res chain seq x y z
N MET A 1 3.12 95.50 -85.90
CA MET A 1 4.22 94.62 -86.34
C MET A 1 4.54 93.73 -85.16
N ILE A 2 4.36 92.41 -85.12
CA ILE A 2 4.20 91.31 -86.12
C ILE A 2 3.35 90.25 -85.36
N THR A 3 2.08 89.98 -85.76
CA THR A 3 1.56 88.71 -86.36
C THR A 3 2.07 87.40 -85.71
N THR A 4 1.27 86.36 -85.39
CA THR A 4 0.30 85.65 -86.26
C THR A 4 -0.51 84.54 -85.51
N LYS A 5 -1.80 84.36 -85.91
CA LYS A 5 -2.62 83.12 -86.14
C LYS A 5 -2.83 82.00 -85.07
N LYS A 6 -4.08 81.96 -84.55
CA LYS A 6 -5.15 80.91 -84.60
C LYS A 6 -4.80 79.41 -84.37
N SER A 7 -5.50 78.77 -83.41
CA SER A 7 -6.26 77.51 -83.61
C SER A 7 -7.30 77.38 -82.46
N TRP A 8 -8.62 77.42 -82.66
CA TRP A 8 -9.52 76.39 -83.21
C TRP A 8 -9.23 74.93 -82.81
N ARG A 9 -8.70 74.71 -81.60
CA ARG A 9 -8.67 73.39 -80.95
C ARG A 9 -9.27 73.37 -79.52
N SER A 10 -9.45 74.52 -78.88
CA SER A 10 -9.99 74.61 -77.51
C SER A 10 -11.52 74.49 -77.39
N ARG A 11 -12.25 74.36 -78.50
CA ARG A 11 -13.72 74.16 -78.50
C ARG A 11 -14.16 72.74 -78.89
N GLY A 12 -13.21 71.83 -79.17
CA GLY A 12 -13.49 70.44 -79.53
C GLY A 12 -13.46 69.46 -78.34
N PHE A 13 -12.65 69.73 -77.32
CA PHE A 13 -12.50 68.82 -76.17
C PHE A 13 -13.62 68.94 -75.13
N SER A 14 -14.15 70.14 -74.92
CA SER A 14 -15.27 70.38 -73.99
C SER A 14 -16.62 69.87 -74.53
N LEU A 15 -16.74 69.70 -75.86
CA LEU A 15 -17.95 69.18 -76.51
C LEU A 15 -17.95 67.64 -76.67
N MET A 16 -16.78 66.97 -76.63
CA MET A 16 -16.72 65.50 -76.61
C MET A 16 -16.93 64.91 -75.21
N LEU A 17 -16.49 65.61 -74.15
CA LEU A 17 -16.74 65.17 -72.77
C LEU A 17 -18.22 65.33 -72.38
N THR A 18 -18.89 66.39 -72.88
CA THR A 18 -20.34 66.55 -72.69
C THR A 18 -21.15 65.56 -73.52
N LEU A 19 -20.67 65.12 -74.70
CA LEU A 19 -21.36 64.12 -75.52
C LEU A 19 -21.16 62.68 -75.01
N ALA A 20 -20.05 62.37 -74.33
CA ALA A 20 -19.85 61.08 -73.66
C ALA A 20 -20.65 60.96 -72.35
N LEU A 21 -20.84 62.07 -71.62
CA LEU A 21 -21.74 62.16 -70.45
C LEU A 21 -23.24 62.17 -70.83
N LEU A 22 -23.60 62.50 -72.08
CA LEU A 22 -24.99 62.52 -72.56
C LEU A 22 -25.49 61.16 -73.09
N CYS A 23 -24.61 60.20 -73.39
CA CYS A 23 -24.99 58.88 -73.89
C CYS A 23 -25.35 57.86 -72.79
N SER A 24 -25.25 58.21 -71.50
CA SER A 24 -25.68 57.38 -70.36
C SER A 24 -26.99 57.86 -69.70
N LEU A 25 -27.65 58.90 -70.23
CA LEU A 25 -28.87 59.49 -69.65
C LEU A 25 -30.18 58.69 -69.88
N PHE A 26 -30.12 57.44 -70.32
CA PHE A 26 -31.29 56.57 -70.41
C PHE A 26 -31.15 55.36 -69.50
N SER A 27 -31.32 55.55 -68.19
CA SER A 27 -31.74 54.52 -67.22
C SER A 27 -32.15 55.18 -65.90
N ILE A 28 -33.07 56.15 -65.95
CA ILE A 28 -33.74 56.61 -64.72
C ILE A 28 -35.19 56.17 -64.81
N GLY A 29 -35.53 55.17 -64.00
CA GLY A 29 -36.90 54.72 -63.74
C GLY A 29 -37.15 53.24 -64.02
N ALA A 30 -36.51 52.33 -63.27
CA ALA A 30 -36.93 50.92 -63.10
C ALA A 30 -35.92 50.11 -62.23
N THR A 31 -35.57 50.57 -61.02
CA THR A 31 -34.60 49.83 -60.18
C THR A 31 -35.20 48.57 -59.56
N ASP A 32 -36.50 48.55 -59.24
CA ASP A 32 -37.13 47.39 -58.58
C ASP A 32 -37.40 46.22 -59.55
N THR A 33 -37.52 46.47 -60.85
CA THR A 33 -37.84 45.41 -61.84
C THR A 33 -36.61 44.76 -62.48
N PHE A 34 -35.42 45.36 -62.39
CA PHE A 34 -34.20 44.78 -62.98
C PHE A 34 -33.54 43.73 -62.06
N ALA A 35 -33.49 43.96 -60.76
CA ALA A 35 -32.95 43.00 -59.79
C ALA A 35 -33.74 41.67 -59.76
N ALA A 36 -35.07 41.73 -59.97
CA ALA A 36 -35.96 40.57 -60.00
C ALA A 36 -35.82 39.67 -61.26
N THR A 37 -34.92 40.00 -62.19
CA THR A 37 -34.75 39.28 -63.49
C THR A 37 -33.35 38.70 -63.71
N LEU A 38 -32.47 38.77 -62.70
CA LEU A 38 -31.15 38.16 -62.75
C LEU A 38 -31.26 36.67 -62.40
N GLU A 39 -30.70 35.81 -63.26
CA GLU A 39 -30.70 34.36 -63.07
C GLU A 39 -29.26 33.87 -62.78
N PRO A 40 -29.05 32.94 -61.83
CA PRO A 40 -27.75 32.31 -61.57
C PRO A 40 -27.44 31.29 -62.68
N THR A 41 -26.52 31.62 -63.59
CA THR A 41 -26.27 30.78 -64.78
C THR A 41 -24.92 30.07 -64.77
N THR A 42 -23.89 30.64 -64.15
CA THR A 42 -22.51 30.17 -64.32
C THR A 42 -21.87 29.87 -62.96
N PRO A 43 -21.58 28.61 -62.61
CA PRO A 43 -20.96 28.26 -61.33
C PRO A 43 -19.53 28.79 -61.19
N ILE A 44 -19.15 29.10 -59.95
CA ILE A 44 -17.81 29.48 -59.51
C ILE A 44 -17.37 28.48 -58.44
N GLU A 45 -16.12 28.05 -58.48
CA GLU A 45 -15.53 27.24 -57.41
C GLU A 45 -14.14 27.75 -57.03
N LYS A 46 -13.75 27.64 -55.76
CA LYS A 46 -12.34 27.81 -55.36
C LYS A 46 -11.49 26.70 -55.97
N ILE A 47 -10.27 27.04 -56.35
CA ILE A 47 -9.31 26.13 -56.95
C ILE A 47 -7.98 26.20 -56.20
N ASP A 48 -7.13 25.22 -56.48
CA ASP A 48 -5.87 25.05 -55.78
C ASP A 48 -4.93 26.25 -55.98
N VAL A 49 -4.19 26.60 -54.93
CA VAL A 49 -3.17 27.63 -54.98
C VAL A 49 -1.96 27.06 -55.76
N PRO A 50 -1.42 27.76 -56.77
CA PRO A 50 -0.39 27.20 -57.66
C PRO A 50 1.03 27.22 -57.06
N VAL A 51 1.17 27.17 -55.74
CA VAL A 51 2.44 27.13 -55.00
C VAL A 51 2.27 26.29 -53.72
N GLU A 52 3.38 25.78 -53.18
CA GLU A 52 3.39 25.10 -51.88
C GLU A 52 3.06 26.06 -50.73
N ASP A 53 2.73 25.50 -49.56
CA ASP A 53 2.52 26.27 -48.33
C ASP A 53 3.80 27.04 -47.94
N GLY A 54 3.62 28.28 -47.51
CA GLY A 54 4.70 29.20 -47.18
C GLY A 54 4.30 30.66 -47.26
N VAL A 55 5.26 31.54 -47.01
CA VAL A 55 5.08 32.99 -47.05
C VAL A 55 5.91 33.57 -48.19
N TYR A 56 5.31 34.43 -49.00
CA TYR A 56 5.90 34.94 -50.24
C TYR A 56 5.67 36.43 -50.39
N TYR A 57 6.63 37.15 -50.96
CA TYR A 57 6.32 38.43 -51.60
C TYR A 57 5.67 38.16 -52.97
N ALA A 58 4.65 38.95 -53.33
CA ALA A 58 3.97 38.83 -54.61
C ALA A 58 3.54 40.20 -55.15
N ASP A 59 3.36 40.27 -56.47
CA ASP A 59 2.82 41.45 -57.13
C ASP A 59 1.30 41.26 -57.23
N ILE A 60 0.55 42.26 -56.75
CA ILE A 60 -0.91 42.17 -56.64
C ILE A 60 -1.55 43.39 -57.31
N ASP A 61 -2.50 43.13 -58.19
CA ASP A 61 -3.36 44.15 -58.79
C ASP A 61 -4.82 43.92 -58.41
N LEU A 62 -5.51 45.00 -58.12
CA LEU A 62 -6.95 45.03 -58.04
C LEU A 62 -7.53 45.22 -59.45
N TRP A 63 -8.19 44.18 -59.96
CA TRP A 63 -8.74 44.15 -61.32
C TRP A 63 -10.26 44.35 -61.32
N HIS A 64 -10.83 45.02 -62.32
CA HIS A 64 -12.29 45.15 -62.39
C HIS A 64 -12.94 43.77 -62.63
N ALA A 65 -14.10 43.49 -61.98
CA ALA A 65 -14.65 42.13 -61.97
C ALA A 65 -15.07 41.59 -63.36
N THR A 66 -15.60 42.45 -64.23
CA THR A 66 -16.10 42.07 -65.58
C THR A 66 -15.34 42.72 -66.74
N LEU A 67 -14.80 43.93 -66.55
CA LEU A 67 -14.06 44.67 -67.58
C LEU A 67 -12.58 44.31 -67.52
N ASN A 68 -11.93 44.23 -68.69
CA ASN A 68 -10.50 43.96 -68.77
C ASN A 68 -9.66 45.23 -68.54
N GLN A 69 -9.73 45.76 -67.31
CA GLN A 69 -9.01 46.95 -66.87
C GLN A 69 -8.78 46.88 -65.35
N SER A 70 -7.81 47.65 -64.85
CA SER A 70 -7.61 47.83 -63.41
C SER A 70 -8.85 48.43 -62.74
N SER A 71 -9.11 48.01 -61.51
CA SER A 71 -10.09 48.64 -60.64
C SER A 71 -9.64 50.07 -60.32
N MET A 72 -10.59 50.98 -60.12
CA MET A 72 -10.27 52.33 -59.62
C MET A 72 -9.57 52.29 -58.24
N GLY A 73 -9.87 51.28 -57.42
CA GLY A 73 -9.18 51.07 -56.14
C GLY A 73 -7.72 50.62 -56.29
N ASN A 74 -7.28 50.20 -57.48
CA ASN A 74 -5.90 49.79 -57.71
C ASN A 74 -4.93 50.95 -57.44
N ALA A 75 -5.35 52.19 -57.72
CA ALA A 75 -4.55 53.38 -57.43
C ALA A 75 -4.33 53.65 -55.93
N ALA A 76 -5.06 52.97 -55.04
CA ALA A 76 -4.83 52.99 -53.60
C ALA A 76 -4.06 51.76 -53.10
N LEU A 77 -3.98 50.67 -53.87
CA LEU A 77 -3.23 49.47 -53.48
C LEU A 77 -1.73 49.69 -53.68
N ARG A 78 -0.97 49.83 -52.58
CA ARG A 78 0.48 50.06 -52.62
C ARG A 78 1.17 48.89 -53.35
N GLY A 79 2.20 49.17 -54.15
CA GLY A 79 2.90 48.17 -54.95
C GLY A 79 2.11 47.61 -56.15
N SER A 80 0.87 48.05 -56.38
CA SER A 80 0.16 47.71 -57.61
C SER A 80 0.66 48.53 -58.81
N THR A 81 0.44 48.02 -60.02
CA THR A 81 0.89 48.68 -61.25
C THR A 81 0.37 50.11 -61.43
N THR A 82 -0.84 50.40 -60.93
CA THR A 82 -1.45 51.74 -61.04
C THR A 82 -0.93 52.68 -59.96
N PHE A 83 -0.68 52.17 -58.76
CA PHE A 83 -0.10 52.95 -57.67
C PHE A 83 1.34 53.35 -57.99
N GLU A 84 2.19 52.41 -58.39
CA GLU A 84 3.60 52.68 -58.76
C GLU A 84 3.72 53.70 -59.90
N ALA A 85 2.77 53.68 -60.86
CA ALA A 85 2.73 54.66 -61.94
C ALA A 85 2.44 56.09 -61.45
N ASN A 86 1.71 56.23 -60.34
CA ASN A 86 1.39 57.52 -59.71
C ASN A 86 2.44 57.95 -58.67
N HIS A 87 3.13 56.98 -58.06
CA HIS A 87 4.13 57.12 -57.02
C HIS A 87 5.45 56.43 -57.38
N PRO A 88 6.15 56.86 -58.45
CA PRO A 88 7.39 56.22 -58.90
C PRO A 88 8.53 56.34 -57.88
N GLU A 89 8.37 57.18 -56.86
CA GLU A 89 9.27 57.30 -55.71
C GLU A 89 9.15 56.15 -54.69
N ASP A 90 8.05 55.40 -54.68
CA ASP A 90 7.78 54.32 -53.73
C ASP A 90 8.17 52.97 -54.34
N THR A 91 9.41 52.54 -54.10
CA THR A 91 10.00 51.34 -54.73
C THR A 91 10.23 50.16 -53.79
N ASP A 92 10.04 50.36 -52.48
CA ASP A 92 10.56 49.45 -51.46
C ASP A 92 9.49 48.48 -50.93
N TYR A 93 8.22 48.70 -51.29
CA TYR A 93 7.10 47.89 -50.83
C TYR A 93 6.77 46.72 -51.76
N ARG A 94 6.49 45.55 -51.17
CA ARG A 94 5.86 44.41 -51.85
C ARG A 94 4.83 43.78 -50.93
N ALA A 95 3.71 43.34 -51.50
CA ALA A 95 2.67 42.64 -50.74
C ALA A 95 3.12 41.23 -50.32
N ILE A 96 2.56 40.73 -49.22
CA ILE A 96 2.84 39.39 -48.71
C ILE A 96 1.65 38.47 -49.04
N ILE A 97 1.94 37.24 -49.45
CA ILE A 97 0.98 36.15 -49.58
C ILE A 97 1.38 35.06 -48.59
N VAL A 98 0.44 34.66 -47.74
CA VAL A 98 0.53 33.49 -46.88
C VAL A 98 -0.28 32.37 -47.50
N VAL A 99 0.37 31.23 -47.76
CA VAL A 99 -0.28 30.03 -48.28
C VAL A 99 -0.24 28.96 -47.19
N GLU A 100 -1.40 28.50 -46.76
CA GLU A 100 -1.56 27.45 -45.76
C GLU A 100 -2.78 26.61 -46.11
N ASP A 101 -2.63 25.28 -46.09
CA ASP A 101 -3.71 24.33 -46.38
C ASP A 101 -4.49 24.67 -47.67
N ASN A 102 -3.76 25.01 -48.75
CA ASN A 102 -4.31 25.37 -50.06
C ASN A 102 -5.24 26.61 -50.06
N THR A 103 -5.12 27.45 -49.03
CA THR A 103 -5.76 28.76 -48.92
C THR A 103 -4.68 29.83 -49.06
N ALA A 104 -4.97 30.93 -49.74
CA ALA A 104 -4.04 32.04 -49.89
C ALA A 104 -4.61 33.31 -49.28
N THR A 105 -3.86 33.93 -48.37
CA THR A 105 -4.20 35.21 -47.73
C THR A 105 -3.16 36.26 -48.13
N ALA A 106 -3.61 37.39 -48.69
CA ALA A 106 -2.75 38.52 -48.99
C ALA A 106 -2.76 39.51 -47.83
N ILE A 107 -1.58 39.98 -47.40
CA ILE A 107 -1.41 41.10 -46.50
C ILE A 107 -0.97 42.29 -47.35
N VAL A 108 -1.81 43.32 -47.41
CA VAL A 108 -1.66 44.46 -48.34
C VAL A 108 -1.83 45.80 -47.64
N GLU A 109 -1.12 46.82 -48.14
CA GLU A 109 -1.25 48.21 -47.72
C GLU A 109 -2.09 49.01 -48.71
N PHE A 110 -3.06 49.74 -48.18
CA PHE A 110 -3.77 50.78 -48.89
C PHE A 110 -3.21 52.15 -48.54
N MET A 111 -3.14 53.01 -49.54
CA MET A 111 -2.58 54.34 -49.48
C MET A 111 -3.59 55.35 -50.02
N PRO A 112 -3.50 56.63 -49.63
CA PRO A 112 -4.33 57.67 -50.22
C PRO A 112 -4.08 57.74 -51.73
N MET A 113 -5.14 57.96 -52.50
CA MET A 113 -5.08 58.06 -53.95
C MET A 113 -5.58 59.42 -54.45
N GLY A 114 -4.96 59.94 -55.51
CA GLY A 114 -5.36 61.19 -56.13
C GLY A 114 -6.45 61.01 -57.19
N PHE A 115 -7.47 61.88 -57.18
CA PHE A 115 -8.49 61.91 -58.22
C PHE A 115 -9.01 63.33 -58.50
N ILE A 116 -8.89 63.78 -59.75
CA ILE A 116 -9.38 65.09 -60.26
C ILE A 116 -9.00 66.25 -59.32
N GLY A 117 -7.76 66.25 -58.83
CA GLY A 117 -7.25 67.33 -57.97
C GLY A 117 -7.62 67.24 -56.49
N LYS A 118 -8.35 66.20 -56.08
CA LYS A 118 -8.62 65.80 -54.69
C LYS A 118 -7.85 64.52 -54.33
N TYR A 119 -7.86 64.13 -53.07
CA TYR A 119 -7.50 62.79 -52.65
C TYR A 119 -8.66 62.11 -51.93
N GLY A 120 -8.55 60.80 -51.78
CA GLY A 120 -9.35 60.03 -50.84
C GLY A 120 -8.72 58.67 -50.60
N PHE A 121 -9.37 57.87 -49.80
CA PHE A 121 -8.91 56.53 -49.42
C PHE A 121 -9.87 55.45 -49.90
N MET A 122 -9.39 54.21 -49.85
CA MET A 122 -10.29 53.05 -49.88
C MET A 122 -10.94 52.90 -48.50
N MET A 123 -12.26 52.84 -48.46
CA MET A 123 -13.01 52.74 -47.21
C MET A 123 -13.35 51.30 -46.87
N GLU A 124 -13.78 50.52 -47.87
CA GLU A 124 -14.10 49.11 -47.67
C GLU A 124 -13.46 48.27 -48.76
N LEU A 125 -12.88 47.16 -48.33
CA LEU A 125 -12.54 46.02 -49.16
C LEU A 125 -13.13 44.80 -48.48
N GLU A 126 -13.79 43.94 -49.24
CA GLU A 126 -14.48 42.77 -48.70
C GLU A 126 -14.35 41.59 -49.64
N GLY A 127 -14.31 40.41 -49.06
CA GLY A 127 -14.08 39.15 -49.76
C GLY A 127 -15.43 38.63 -50.18
N VAL A 128 -15.55 38.27 -51.45
CA VAL A 128 -16.82 37.85 -52.03
C VAL A 128 -16.71 36.38 -52.41
N ASP A 129 -17.29 35.52 -51.57
CA ASP A 129 -17.44 34.10 -51.88
C ASP A 129 -18.73 33.90 -52.70
N ALA A 130 -18.62 34.16 -54.01
CA ALA A 130 -19.71 34.02 -54.95
C ALA A 130 -19.80 32.59 -55.50
N LYS A 131 -21.01 31.99 -55.49
CA LYS A 131 -21.25 30.66 -56.09
C LYS A 131 -21.62 30.72 -57.57
N TYR A 132 -22.18 31.85 -58.02
CA TYR A 132 -22.67 31.99 -59.38
C TYR A 132 -22.39 33.38 -59.95
N LEU A 133 -22.19 33.44 -61.27
CA LEU A 133 -22.37 34.67 -62.04
C LEU A 133 -23.76 34.73 -62.65
N THR A 134 -24.23 35.95 -62.85
CA THR A 134 -25.40 36.28 -63.65
C THR A 134 -25.19 35.98 -65.14
N GLN A 135 -26.27 35.95 -65.92
CA GLN A 135 -26.22 35.86 -67.39
C GLN A 135 -25.41 36.98 -68.07
N TYR A 136 -25.10 38.08 -67.35
CA TYR A 136 -24.31 39.20 -67.83
C TYR A 136 -22.85 39.17 -67.31
N GLY A 137 -22.46 38.12 -66.57
CA GLY A 137 -21.09 37.91 -66.08
C GLY A 137 -20.74 38.65 -64.79
N ALA A 138 -21.68 39.36 -64.16
CA ALA A 138 -21.53 39.95 -62.83
C ALA A 138 -21.75 38.91 -61.72
N VAL A 139 -21.25 39.15 -60.51
CA VAL A 139 -21.55 38.35 -59.31
C VAL A 139 -23.07 38.32 -59.08
N PHE A 140 -23.63 37.14 -58.78
CA PHE A 140 -25.04 36.99 -58.44
C PHE A 140 -25.24 37.06 -56.92
N ASP A 141 -25.86 38.13 -56.45
CA ASP A 141 -25.93 38.55 -55.04
C ASP A 141 -27.36 38.96 -54.60
N THR A 142 -28.39 38.58 -55.37
CA THR A 142 -29.73 39.17 -55.25
C THR A 142 -30.39 38.92 -53.90
N VAL A 143 -31.13 39.93 -53.44
CA VAL A 143 -31.99 39.90 -52.24
C VAL A 143 -32.95 38.70 -52.29
N GLY A 144 -32.89 37.84 -51.27
CA GLY A 144 -33.72 36.63 -51.16
C GLY A 144 -33.02 35.31 -51.53
N ALA A 145 -31.77 35.36 -52.01
CA ALA A 145 -30.92 34.19 -52.22
C ALA A 145 -29.60 34.32 -51.41
N PRO A 146 -29.65 34.32 -50.07
CA PRO A 146 -28.49 34.62 -49.21
C PRO A 146 -27.34 33.61 -49.36
N ASP A 147 -27.61 32.43 -49.92
CA ASP A 147 -26.58 31.42 -50.19
C ASP A 147 -25.82 31.65 -51.51
N ALA A 148 -26.17 32.66 -52.32
CA ALA A 148 -25.61 32.87 -53.66
C ALA A 148 -24.23 33.56 -53.65
N ALA A 149 -24.01 34.48 -52.72
CA ALA A 149 -22.75 35.11 -52.43
C ALA A 149 -22.71 35.49 -50.95
N SER A 150 -21.56 35.31 -50.30
CA SER A 150 -21.31 35.84 -48.95
C SER A 150 -20.18 36.85 -48.96
N TYR A 151 -20.29 37.84 -48.07
CA TYR A 151 -19.35 38.95 -47.93
C TYR A 151 -18.65 38.81 -46.59
N THR A 152 -17.34 38.79 -46.62
CA THR A 152 -16.49 38.77 -45.43
C THR A 152 -15.74 40.09 -45.38
N ALA A 153 -15.95 40.87 -44.31
CA ALA A 153 -15.15 42.06 -44.08
C ALA A 153 -13.68 41.67 -43.90
N MET A 154 -12.77 42.51 -44.38
CA MET A 154 -11.34 42.25 -44.24
C MET A 154 -10.83 42.49 -42.84
N ASP A 155 -9.81 41.72 -42.48
CA ASP A 155 -9.11 41.90 -41.22
C ASP A 155 -8.23 43.13 -41.32
N VAL A 156 -8.67 44.21 -40.69
CA VAL A 156 -7.93 45.48 -40.63
C VAL A 156 -6.88 45.36 -39.54
N LEU A 157 -5.62 45.19 -39.95
CA LEU A 157 -4.47 45.08 -39.05
C LEU A 157 -4.06 46.46 -38.50
N THR A 158 -4.12 47.50 -39.35
CA THR A 158 -3.81 48.88 -38.95
C THR A 158 -4.66 49.88 -39.73
N ARG A 159 -4.81 51.08 -39.17
CA ARG A 159 -5.52 52.23 -39.76
C ARG A 159 -4.62 53.45 -39.97
N HIS A 160 -5.02 54.32 -40.88
CA HIS A 160 -4.35 55.59 -41.10
C HIS A 160 -4.70 56.60 -40.00
N LEU A 161 -3.80 56.76 -39.02
CA LEU A 161 -3.90 57.78 -37.98
C LEU A 161 -2.78 58.81 -38.10
N THR A 162 -3.03 59.98 -37.52
CA THR A 162 -1.97 60.95 -37.27
C THR A 162 -1.02 60.43 -36.19
N GLN A 163 0.16 61.04 -36.08
CA GLN A 163 1.10 60.78 -34.98
C GLN A 163 0.50 61.09 -33.60
N GLU A 164 -0.59 61.88 -33.55
CA GLU A 164 -1.37 62.15 -32.34
C GLU A 164 -2.47 61.10 -32.07
N GLY A 165 -2.65 60.11 -32.95
CA GLY A 165 -3.65 59.05 -32.83
C GLY A 165 -5.06 59.45 -33.25
N THR A 166 -5.21 60.48 -34.08
CA THR A 166 -6.53 60.91 -34.60
C THR A 166 -6.72 60.47 -36.04
N ALA A 167 -7.96 60.27 -36.49
CA ALA A 167 -8.26 59.94 -37.89
C ALA A 167 -7.67 60.97 -38.87
N VAL A 168 -7.14 60.46 -39.99
CA VAL A 168 -6.76 61.27 -41.15
C VAL A 168 -8.00 61.53 -41.98
N TYR A 169 -8.18 62.78 -42.37
CA TYR A 169 -9.36 63.27 -43.05
C TYR A 169 -9.12 63.44 -44.56
N ASP A 170 -10.14 63.09 -45.33
CA ASP A 170 -10.40 63.62 -46.66
C ASP A 170 -11.75 64.38 -46.66
N ASP A 171 -12.22 64.80 -47.82
CA ASP A 171 -13.50 65.54 -47.91
C ASP A 171 -14.72 64.70 -47.45
N TYR A 172 -14.61 63.38 -47.27
CA TYR A 172 -15.73 62.45 -47.12
C TYR A 172 -15.89 61.88 -45.71
N ASN A 173 -14.83 61.86 -44.90
CA ASN A 173 -14.90 61.51 -43.47
C ASN A 173 -14.71 62.71 -42.53
N ASP A 174 -14.30 63.89 -43.02
CA ASP A 174 -14.16 65.10 -42.19
C ASP A 174 -15.52 65.64 -41.72
N PRO A 175 -15.82 65.67 -40.41
CA PRO A 175 -17.09 66.19 -39.88
C PRO A 175 -17.38 67.66 -40.25
N SER A 176 -16.35 68.41 -40.62
CA SER A 176 -16.48 69.82 -41.05
C SER A 176 -16.69 69.99 -42.56
N SER A 177 -16.59 68.91 -43.33
CA SER A 177 -16.76 68.94 -44.79
C SER A 177 -18.24 68.95 -45.20
N GLN A 178 -18.54 69.66 -46.28
CA GLN A 178 -19.88 69.61 -46.91
C GLN A 178 -20.12 68.32 -47.71
N TYR A 179 -19.07 67.53 -47.95
CA TYR A 179 -19.12 66.27 -48.70
C TYR A 179 -19.03 65.05 -47.78
N VAL A 180 -19.07 65.26 -46.46
CA VAL A 180 -19.04 64.18 -45.47
C VAL A 180 -20.21 63.22 -45.68
N TYR A 181 -19.95 61.95 -45.47
CA TYR A 181 -21.01 60.94 -45.40
C TYR A 181 -21.34 60.66 -43.94
N ASP A 182 -22.42 61.27 -43.45
CA ASP A 182 -22.90 61.31 -42.06
C ASP A 182 -24.13 60.41 -41.83
N GLY A 183 -24.32 59.41 -42.69
CA GLY A 183 -25.49 58.53 -42.68
C GLY A 183 -26.71 59.08 -43.43
N THR A 184 -26.66 60.29 -43.98
CA THR A 184 -27.79 60.84 -44.77
C THR A 184 -27.87 60.28 -46.20
N THR A 185 -26.78 59.69 -46.70
CA THR A 185 -26.69 59.13 -48.05
C THR A 185 -26.94 57.62 -48.02
N MET A 186 -27.84 57.11 -48.86
CA MET A 186 -28.05 55.66 -49.03
C MET A 186 -27.19 55.10 -50.17
N ARG A 187 -26.80 53.84 -50.05
CA ARG A 187 -26.07 53.13 -51.11
C ARG A 187 -26.99 52.69 -52.25
N PRO A 188 -26.47 52.59 -53.49
CA PRO A 188 -27.24 52.10 -54.63
C PRO A 188 -27.46 50.59 -54.51
N PRO A 189 -28.56 50.06 -55.07
CA PRO A 189 -28.79 48.62 -55.13
C PRO A 189 -27.81 47.92 -56.10
N GLY A 190 -27.48 46.65 -55.82
CA GLY A 190 -26.79 45.75 -56.76
C GLY A 190 -25.30 45.48 -56.50
N TYR A 191 -24.82 45.73 -55.27
CA TYR A 191 -23.43 45.48 -54.86
C TYR A 191 -23.34 44.73 -53.53
N GLY A 192 -24.21 43.73 -53.30
CA GLY A 192 -24.03 42.74 -52.25
C GLY A 192 -24.58 43.08 -50.87
N TYR A 193 -25.06 44.32 -50.71
CA TYR A 193 -25.58 44.82 -49.44
C TYR A 193 -27.06 45.16 -49.53
N ASP A 194 -27.69 45.16 -48.35
CA ASP A 194 -29.01 45.76 -48.18
C ASP A 194 -28.93 47.23 -48.61
N TYR A 195 -29.63 47.56 -49.70
CA TYR A 195 -29.66 48.91 -50.30
C TYR A 195 -30.28 49.94 -49.36
N GLU A 196 -30.82 49.51 -48.21
CA GLU A 196 -31.36 50.33 -47.14
C GLU A 196 -30.31 50.79 -46.09
N ARG A 197 -29.03 50.43 -46.26
CA ARG A 197 -27.95 50.86 -45.35
C ARG A 197 -27.51 52.32 -45.61
N PRO A 198 -27.55 53.19 -44.57
CA PRO A 198 -26.96 54.53 -44.66
C PRO A 198 -25.43 54.44 -44.71
N LEU A 199 -24.82 55.27 -45.56
CA LEU A 199 -23.38 55.47 -45.64
C LEU A 199 -22.97 56.50 -44.58
N ASP A 200 -22.38 56.01 -43.49
CA ASP A 200 -21.90 56.80 -42.36
C ASP A 200 -20.42 56.46 -42.12
N ILE A 201 -19.55 57.40 -42.44
CA ILE A 201 -18.09 57.31 -42.25
C ILE A 201 -17.54 58.59 -41.63
N GLU A 202 -18.38 59.39 -40.97
CA GLU A 202 -17.97 60.61 -40.27
C GLU A 202 -16.98 60.27 -39.14
N ASP A 203 -15.81 60.91 -39.14
CA ASP A 203 -14.71 60.69 -38.17
C ASP A 203 -14.15 59.25 -38.14
N GLU A 204 -14.52 58.41 -39.10
CA GLU A 204 -14.04 57.03 -39.19
C GLU A 204 -12.63 56.98 -39.84
N PRO A 205 -11.65 56.31 -39.19
CA PRO A 205 -10.32 56.13 -39.75
C PRO A 205 -10.29 55.04 -40.84
N TYR A 206 -9.69 55.38 -41.99
CA TYR A 206 -9.49 54.46 -43.10
C TYR A 206 -8.50 53.34 -42.78
N ALA A 207 -8.75 52.14 -43.33
CA ALA A 207 -7.84 51.01 -43.22
C ALA A 207 -6.51 51.29 -43.95
N HIS A 208 -5.41 50.86 -43.35
CA HIS A 208 -4.06 51.00 -43.88
C HIS A 208 -3.50 49.62 -44.27
N LEU A 209 -3.14 48.79 -43.28
CA LEU A 209 -2.72 47.41 -43.51
C LEU A 209 -3.90 46.48 -43.27
N ILE A 210 -4.17 45.59 -44.23
CA ILE A 210 -5.24 44.61 -44.11
C ILE A 210 -4.77 43.22 -44.51
N SER A 211 -5.53 42.19 -44.15
CA SER A 211 -5.40 40.86 -44.74
C SER A 211 -6.68 40.39 -45.44
N ILE A 212 -6.53 39.67 -46.56
CA ILE A 212 -7.63 39.27 -47.44
C ILE A 212 -7.43 37.89 -48.07
N ASP A 213 -8.48 37.07 -48.08
CA ASP A 213 -8.51 35.81 -48.85
C ASP A 213 -8.41 36.10 -50.35
N VAL A 214 -7.32 35.65 -50.95
CA VAL A 214 -7.02 35.73 -52.39
C VAL A 214 -6.97 34.36 -53.04
N THR A 215 -7.54 33.34 -52.39
CA THR A 215 -7.60 31.97 -52.90
C THR A 215 -8.23 31.97 -54.30
N PRO A 216 -7.52 31.43 -55.31
CA PRO A 216 -8.01 31.47 -56.67
C PRO A 216 -9.35 30.78 -56.86
N VAL A 217 -10.10 31.24 -57.85
CA VAL A 217 -11.38 30.68 -58.26
C VAL A 217 -11.37 30.27 -59.74
N TRP A 218 -12.32 29.42 -60.12
CA TRP A 218 -12.57 29.05 -61.50
C TRP A 218 -14.05 29.21 -61.83
N VAL A 219 -14.29 29.95 -62.91
CA VAL A 219 -15.63 30.16 -63.48
C VAL A 219 -15.87 29.09 -64.55
N LYS A 220 -16.92 28.28 -64.36
CA LYS A 220 -17.23 27.11 -65.19
C LYS A 220 -18.07 27.49 -66.42
N PHE A 221 -17.43 27.97 -67.47
CA PHE A 221 -18.06 28.07 -68.80
C PHE A 221 -18.01 26.72 -69.52
N GLU A 222 -18.87 26.53 -70.52
CA GLU A 222 -18.99 25.26 -71.28
C GLU A 222 -17.64 24.77 -71.87
N ASP A 223 -16.75 25.69 -72.22
CA ASP A 223 -15.42 25.43 -72.79
C ASP A 223 -14.25 25.89 -71.87
N SER A 224 -14.48 26.22 -70.59
CA SER A 224 -13.37 26.65 -69.72
C SER A 224 -12.54 25.46 -69.23
N VAL A 225 -11.23 25.66 -69.12
CA VAL A 225 -10.28 24.69 -68.57
C VAL A 225 -9.75 25.24 -67.25
N LYS A 226 -9.68 24.39 -66.22
CA LYS A 226 -9.09 24.74 -64.93
C LYS A 226 -7.58 24.96 -65.13
N PRO A 227 -6.99 26.08 -64.67
CA PRO A 227 -5.55 26.30 -64.79
C PRO A 227 -4.78 25.26 -63.97
N ALA A 228 -3.62 24.83 -64.49
CA ALA A 228 -2.78 23.78 -63.92
C ALA A 228 -1.37 24.28 -63.54
N THR A 229 -0.89 25.38 -64.12
CA THR A 229 0.41 26.00 -63.77
C THR A 229 0.23 27.47 -63.42
N ALA A 230 1.17 28.04 -62.65
CA ALA A 230 1.12 29.44 -62.22
C ALA A 230 0.91 30.44 -63.37
N GLU A 231 1.50 30.19 -64.55
CA GLU A 231 1.37 31.05 -65.73
C GLU A 231 -0.04 31.08 -66.33
N GLU A 232 -0.86 30.06 -66.06
CA GLU A 232 -2.23 29.96 -66.55
C GLU A 232 -3.23 30.72 -65.67
N TYR A 233 -2.83 31.06 -64.44
CA TYR A 233 -3.65 31.88 -63.54
C TYR A 233 -3.63 33.33 -64.02
N THR A 234 -4.81 33.84 -64.35
CA THR A 234 -4.99 35.23 -64.79
C THR A 234 -5.97 35.96 -63.88
N TYR A 235 -6.28 37.24 -64.15
CA TYR A 235 -7.35 37.96 -63.44
C TYR A 235 -8.70 37.21 -63.47
N LYS A 236 -8.92 36.30 -64.43
CA LYS A 236 -10.14 35.50 -64.51
C LYS A 236 -10.25 34.45 -63.39
N ASN A 237 -9.12 34.11 -62.77
CA ASN A 237 -9.01 33.17 -61.66
C ASN A 237 -8.82 33.85 -60.31
N ALA A 238 -8.68 35.18 -60.29
CA ALA A 238 -8.51 35.94 -59.07
C ALA A 238 -9.77 35.91 -58.19
N ALA A 239 -9.58 35.88 -56.87
CA ALA A 239 -10.66 35.94 -55.89
C ALA A 239 -11.50 37.21 -56.08
N TYR A 240 -12.82 37.09 -55.95
CA TYR A 240 -13.72 38.24 -56.05
C TYR A 240 -13.69 39.06 -54.78
N VAL A 241 -13.72 40.37 -54.96
CA VAL A 241 -13.81 41.32 -53.86
C VAL A 241 -14.82 42.41 -54.18
N HIS A 242 -15.34 43.05 -53.15
CA HIS A 242 -16.11 44.27 -53.24
C HIS A 242 -15.25 45.43 -52.74
N VAL A 243 -15.35 46.57 -53.42
CA VAL A 243 -14.50 47.74 -53.19
C VAL A 243 -15.37 48.98 -53.08
N PHE A 244 -15.17 49.75 -52.01
CA PHE A 244 -15.80 51.04 -51.81
C PHE A 244 -14.78 52.18 -51.66
N VAL A 245 -14.87 53.17 -52.54
CA VAL A 245 -14.00 54.37 -52.60
C VAL A 245 -14.88 55.63 -52.59
N PRO A 246 -14.99 56.35 -51.45
CA PRO A 246 -15.87 57.50 -51.27
C PRO A 246 -15.68 58.61 -52.31
N VAL A 247 -14.43 58.94 -52.64
CA VAL A 247 -14.10 60.00 -53.62
C VAL A 247 -14.59 59.69 -55.04
N MET A 248 -14.64 58.41 -55.41
CA MET A 248 -15.16 57.97 -56.70
C MET A 248 -16.69 57.90 -56.68
N TYR A 249 -17.24 57.45 -55.55
CA TYR A 249 -18.68 57.30 -55.35
C TYR A 249 -19.41 58.65 -55.47
N SER A 250 -18.81 59.72 -54.94
CA SER A 250 -19.38 61.08 -55.01
C SER A 250 -19.53 61.62 -56.44
N ILE A 251 -18.80 61.08 -57.41
CA ILE A 251 -18.81 61.50 -58.81
C ILE A 251 -19.74 60.61 -59.63
N LEU A 252 -19.61 59.29 -59.46
CA LEU A 252 -20.48 58.31 -60.09
C LEU A 252 -20.61 57.09 -59.15
N PRO A 253 -21.80 56.84 -58.57
CA PRO A 253 -22.01 55.77 -57.59
C PRO A 253 -21.47 54.41 -58.04
N THR A 254 -21.75 54.02 -59.28
CA THR A 254 -21.33 52.72 -59.86
C THR A 254 -19.83 52.60 -60.14
N SER A 255 -19.05 53.66 -59.91
CA SER A 255 -17.59 53.67 -60.08
C SER A 255 -16.82 53.67 -58.76
N GLY A 256 -17.47 54.10 -57.68
CA GLY A 256 -16.90 54.07 -56.33
C GLY A 256 -17.38 52.90 -55.49
N ASP A 257 -18.50 52.28 -55.84
CA ASP A 257 -19.00 51.04 -55.23
C ASP A 257 -19.04 49.98 -56.35
N GLN A 258 -18.15 48.98 -56.29
CA GLN A 258 -17.94 48.03 -57.39
C GLN A 258 -17.40 46.67 -56.95
N TYR A 259 -17.70 45.64 -57.76
CA TYR A 259 -16.98 44.38 -57.72
C TYR A 259 -15.63 44.47 -58.44
N ALA A 260 -14.60 43.91 -57.81
CA ALA A 260 -13.26 43.76 -58.34
C ALA A 260 -12.75 42.33 -58.09
N ARG A 261 -11.48 42.09 -58.42
CA ARG A 261 -10.78 40.84 -58.16
C ARG A 261 -9.36 41.11 -57.71
N MET A 262 -8.88 40.39 -56.71
CA MET A 262 -7.50 40.45 -56.22
C MET A 262 -6.60 39.55 -57.08
N LYS A 263 -5.99 40.11 -58.12
CA LYS A 263 -5.11 39.40 -59.04
C LYS A 263 -3.71 39.33 -58.43
N VAL A 264 -3.38 38.18 -57.87
CA VAL A 264 -2.00 37.80 -57.54
C VAL A 264 -1.29 37.35 -58.81
N ASP A 265 -0.08 37.86 -59.07
CA ASP A 265 0.83 37.30 -60.06
C ASP A 265 1.61 36.13 -59.46
N TRP A 266 1.10 34.92 -59.65
CA TRP A 266 1.71 33.70 -59.14
C TRP A 266 3.09 33.38 -59.73
N THR A 267 3.52 34.10 -60.77
CA THR A 267 4.87 33.97 -61.35
C THR A 267 5.89 34.93 -60.74
N SER A 268 5.44 35.91 -59.95
CA SER A 268 6.29 36.92 -59.31
C SER A 268 6.70 36.57 -57.88
N LEU A 269 6.34 35.36 -57.41
CA LEU A 269 6.54 34.94 -56.03
C LEU A 269 8.03 34.88 -55.65
N GLU A 270 8.34 35.46 -54.50
CA GLU A 270 9.64 35.35 -53.84
C GLU A 270 9.44 34.87 -52.41
N LYS A 271 9.95 33.67 -52.08
CA LYS A 271 9.76 33.07 -50.76
C LYS A 271 10.47 33.89 -49.68
N ILE A 272 9.78 34.12 -48.57
CA ILE A 272 10.34 34.75 -47.37
C ILE A 272 10.84 33.62 -46.47
N GLU A 273 12.16 33.48 -46.34
CA GLU A 273 12.78 32.36 -45.59
C GLU A 273 12.55 32.45 -44.07
N ASN A 274 12.57 33.67 -43.51
CA ASN A 274 12.33 33.95 -42.09
C ASN A 274 11.13 34.89 -41.94
N PRO A 275 9.90 34.42 -42.20
CA PRO A 275 8.73 35.29 -42.19
C PRO A 275 8.46 35.90 -40.81
N GLU A 276 8.84 35.24 -39.72
CA GLU A 276 8.77 35.75 -38.35
C GLU A 276 9.62 37.00 -38.10
N GLU A 277 10.61 37.30 -38.95
CA GLU A 277 11.38 38.55 -38.91
C GLU A 277 10.69 39.70 -39.67
N ASN A 278 9.65 39.40 -40.46
CA ASN A 278 8.87 40.40 -41.18
C ASN A 278 7.73 40.94 -40.30
N LEU A 279 7.73 42.25 -40.05
CA LEU A 279 6.77 42.89 -39.15
C LEU A 279 5.29 42.72 -39.55
N GLN A 280 4.96 42.83 -40.84
CA GLN A 280 3.57 42.75 -41.31
C GLN A 280 3.04 41.32 -41.15
N TYR A 281 3.83 40.33 -41.57
CA TYR A 281 3.50 38.93 -41.34
C TYR A 281 3.45 38.62 -39.85
N ARG A 282 4.38 39.15 -39.05
CA ARG A 282 4.44 38.83 -37.62
C ARG A 282 3.26 39.41 -36.85
N LEU A 283 2.81 40.63 -37.18
CA LEU A 283 1.58 41.18 -36.63
C LEU A 283 0.37 40.34 -37.02
N TRP A 284 0.22 40.04 -38.32
CA TRP A 284 -0.90 39.22 -38.82
C TRP A 284 -0.94 37.85 -38.12
N SER A 285 0.19 37.12 -38.10
CA SER A 285 0.27 35.78 -37.50
C SER A 285 0.04 35.80 -36.00
N ALA A 286 0.44 36.85 -35.29
CA ALA A 286 0.14 37.04 -33.87
C ALA A 286 -1.37 37.19 -33.62
N GLU A 287 -2.08 37.91 -34.48
CA GLU A 287 -3.54 38.08 -34.41
C GLU A 287 -4.30 36.78 -34.72
N GLN A 288 -3.69 35.84 -35.47
CA GLN A 288 -4.30 34.53 -35.74
C GLN A 288 -4.23 33.56 -34.54
N ILE A 289 -3.47 33.87 -33.49
CA ILE A 289 -3.34 32.99 -32.32
C ILE A 289 -4.63 33.03 -31.49
N SER A 290 -5.30 31.87 -31.41
CA SER A 290 -6.47 31.69 -30.53
C SER A 290 -6.06 31.64 -29.06
N GLY A 291 -6.74 32.41 -28.22
CA GLY A 291 -6.52 32.41 -26.76
C GLY A 291 -7.02 31.16 -26.04
N THR A 292 -7.80 30.28 -26.68
CA THR A 292 -8.45 29.15 -26.00
C THR A 292 -7.50 28.05 -25.53
N ALA A 293 -6.28 28.01 -26.06
CA ALA A 293 -5.28 27.00 -25.71
C ALA A 293 -4.32 27.46 -24.59
N TYR A 294 -4.35 28.75 -24.24
CA TYR A 294 -3.36 29.39 -23.38
C TYR A 294 -3.99 29.96 -22.12
N THR A 295 -3.18 30.13 -21.08
CA THR A 295 -3.62 30.81 -19.86
C THR A 295 -4.02 32.25 -20.17
N GLY A 296 -5.07 32.76 -19.51
CA GLY A 296 -5.61 34.08 -19.73
C GLY A 296 -4.56 35.17 -19.54
N ALA A 297 -3.69 35.01 -18.54
CA ALA A 297 -2.60 35.95 -18.27
C ALA A 297 -1.55 36.00 -19.39
N SER A 298 -1.15 34.84 -19.92
CA SER A 298 -0.14 34.79 -21.00
C SER A 298 -0.72 35.31 -22.33
N TYR A 299 -1.97 34.98 -22.64
CA TYR A 299 -2.66 35.50 -23.81
C TYR A 299 -2.91 37.01 -23.72
N GLU A 300 -3.25 37.54 -22.55
CA GLU A 300 -3.41 38.99 -22.36
C GLU A 300 -2.10 39.74 -22.64
N ASN A 301 -0.94 39.17 -22.31
CA ASN A 301 0.37 39.74 -22.66
C ASN A 301 0.58 39.81 -24.18
N LEU A 302 0.21 38.77 -24.92
CA LEU A 302 0.21 38.79 -26.38
C LEU A 302 -0.72 39.88 -26.94
N GLN A 303 -1.94 39.97 -26.42
CA GLN A 303 -2.91 40.99 -26.84
C GLN A 303 -2.43 42.42 -26.54
N ASN A 304 -1.71 42.63 -25.44
CA ASN A 304 -1.05 43.91 -25.16
C ASN A 304 0.06 44.20 -26.18
N ALA A 305 0.91 43.22 -26.48
CA ALA A 305 1.99 43.38 -27.46
C ALA A 305 1.45 43.73 -28.86
N ILE A 306 0.40 43.03 -29.32
CA ILE A 306 -0.33 43.32 -30.57
C ILE A 306 -0.85 44.76 -30.53
N ARG A 307 -1.62 45.15 -29.50
CA ARG A 307 -2.17 46.52 -29.39
C ARG A 307 -1.10 47.60 -29.43
N GLU A 308 0.03 47.39 -28.77
CA GLU A 308 1.12 48.36 -28.73
C GLU A 308 1.84 48.46 -30.08
N VAL A 309 2.05 47.34 -30.77
CA VAL A 309 2.66 47.33 -32.12
C VAL A 309 1.70 47.93 -33.15
N THR A 310 0.42 47.55 -33.14
CA THR A 310 -0.62 48.14 -33.97
C THR A 310 -0.67 49.66 -33.76
N ALA A 311 -0.72 50.13 -32.51
CA ALA A 311 -0.78 51.57 -32.23
C ALA A 311 0.44 52.36 -32.71
N GLU A 312 1.63 51.75 -32.77
CA GLU A 312 2.80 52.37 -33.40
C GLU A 312 2.63 52.44 -34.93
N LEU A 313 2.22 51.34 -35.55
CA LEU A 313 2.00 51.23 -37.00
C LEU A 313 0.83 52.05 -37.55
N GLU A 314 -0.11 52.45 -36.70
CA GLU A 314 -1.22 53.34 -37.08
C GLU A 314 -0.80 54.81 -37.14
N LYS A 315 0.14 55.22 -36.28
CA LYS A 315 0.52 56.62 -36.04
C LYS A 315 1.55 57.13 -37.05
N ILE A 316 1.19 57.12 -38.33
CA ILE A 316 2.14 57.37 -39.43
C ILE A 316 2.02 58.75 -40.05
N TRP A 317 0.89 59.46 -39.94
CA TRP A 317 0.69 60.74 -40.63
C TRP A 317 1.03 61.97 -39.77
N PRO A 318 1.70 63.00 -40.31
CA PRO A 318 2.09 64.18 -39.53
C PRO A 318 0.92 65.12 -39.21
N SER A 319 -0.19 65.04 -39.94
CA SER A 319 -1.35 65.91 -39.74
C SER A 319 -2.64 65.25 -40.21
N LYS A 320 -3.80 65.80 -39.80
CA LYS A 320 -5.12 65.29 -40.22
C LYS A 320 -5.38 65.42 -41.72
N GLN A 321 -4.69 66.30 -42.45
CA GLN A 321 -4.89 66.46 -43.90
C GLN A 321 -3.62 66.13 -44.66
N ILE A 322 -3.78 65.45 -45.80
CA ILE A 322 -2.66 65.05 -46.65
C ILE A 322 -2.33 66.14 -47.67
N SER A 323 -1.05 66.46 -47.77
CA SER A 323 -0.51 67.37 -48.78
C SER A 323 -0.64 66.77 -50.18
N MET A 324 -0.86 67.60 -51.19
CA MET A 324 -0.96 67.16 -52.59
C MET A 324 0.15 67.78 -53.45
N SER A 325 0.82 66.98 -54.29
CA SER A 325 1.79 67.43 -55.30
C SER A 325 1.16 67.49 -56.70
N GLY A 326 1.82 68.17 -57.65
CA GLY A 326 1.35 68.30 -59.04
C GLY A 326 0.41 69.48 -59.31
N THR A 327 -0.24 69.49 -60.49
CA THR A 327 -1.07 70.63 -60.94
C THR A 327 -2.43 70.21 -61.50
N GLY A 328 -3.48 70.98 -61.22
CA GLY A 328 -4.81 70.74 -61.79
C GLY A 328 -5.40 69.39 -61.41
N SER A 329 -5.97 68.66 -62.39
CA SER A 329 -6.62 67.37 -62.17
C SER A 329 -5.65 66.20 -61.97
N SER A 330 -4.35 66.38 -62.18
CA SER A 330 -3.32 65.34 -62.03
C SER A 330 -2.59 65.41 -60.70
N LYS A 331 -3.17 66.04 -59.67
CA LYS A 331 -2.54 66.07 -58.36
C LYS A 331 -2.55 64.69 -57.73
N GLN A 332 -1.46 64.36 -57.02
CA GLN A 332 -1.33 63.13 -56.24
C GLN A 332 -1.04 63.44 -54.77
N PRO A 333 -1.46 62.59 -53.82
CA PRO A 333 -1.10 62.69 -52.41
C PRO A 333 0.42 62.63 -52.23
N ILE A 334 0.95 63.36 -51.26
CA ILE A 334 2.36 63.22 -50.86
C ILE A 334 2.40 62.26 -49.68
N LEU A 335 3.14 61.16 -49.84
CA LEU A 335 3.31 60.12 -48.82
C LEU A 335 4.35 60.56 -47.77
N GLU A 336 4.08 61.66 -47.06
CA GLU A 336 4.93 62.16 -45.95
C GLU A 336 4.71 61.35 -44.66
N GLN A 337 4.68 60.03 -44.77
CA GLN A 337 4.44 59.11 -43.66
C GLN A 337 5.70 58.92 -42.81
N LYS A 338 5.51 58.51 -41.56
CA LYS A 338 6.61 58.04 -40.70
C LYS A 338 7.15 56.75 -41.29
N GLU A 339 8.36 56.81 -41.82
CA GLU A 339 9.15 55.63 -42.16
C GLU A 339 9.78 55.06 -40.88
N PHE A 340 9.58 53.77 -40.62
CA PHE A 340 10.19 53.07 -39.49
C PHE A 340 11.58 52.58 -39.87
N THR A 341 12.57 52.79 -39.00
CA THR A 341 13.91 52.23 -39.23
C THR A 341 13.91 50.71 -39.08
N ALA A 342 14.90 50.04 -39.66
CA ALA A 342 15.08 48.59 -39.49
C ALA A 342 15.16 48.20 -38.00
N GLU A 343 15.77 49.04 -37.16
CA GLU A 343 15.83 48.82 -35.71
C GLU A 343 14.47 48.96 -35.02
N GLU A 344 13.65 49.95 -35.42
CA GLU A 344 12.28 50.10 -34.88
C GLU A 344 11.39 48.92 -35.28
N GLN A 345 11.49 48.48 -36.54
CA GLN A 345 10.77 47.30 -37.04
C GLN A 345 11.20 46.03 -36.30
N ALA A 346 12.52 45.81 -36.16
CA ALA A 346 13.05 44.67 -35.42
C ALA A 346 12.63 44.69 -33.94
N ALA A 347 12.53 45.86 -33.31
CA ALA A 347 12.05 45.97 -31.93
C ALA A 347 10.57 45.60 -31.79
N MET A 348 9.72 45.98 -32.74
CA MET A 348 8.30 45.57 -32.75
C MET A 348 8.14 44.07 -33.01
N VAL A 349 8.92 43.52 -33.94
CA VAL A 349 8.98 42.07 -34.19
C VAL A 349 9.42 41.32 -32.93
N GLN A 350 10.51 41.75 -32.28
CA GLN A 350 11.01 41.12 -31.06
C GLN A 350 9.95 41.15 -29.96
N LYS A 351 9.22 42.25 -29.82
CA LYS A 351 8.14 42.37 -28.83
C LYS A 351 7.01 41.36 -29.06
N LEU A 352 6.63 41.12 -30.31
CA LEU A 352 5.66 40.08 -30.65
C LEU A 352 6.24 38.69 -30.41
N ASN A 353 7.51 38.46 -30.77
CA ASN A 353 8.21 37.19 -30.50
C ASN A 353 8.27 36.87 -29.01
N ASP A 354 8.71 37.82 -28.19
CA ASP A 354 8.79 37.65 -26.73
C ASP A 354 7.43 37.31 -26.13
N ALA A 355 6.36 37.97 -26.61
CA ALA A 355 5.01 37.72 -26.11
C ALA A 355 4.45 36.35 -26.56
N ILE A 356 4.78 35.91 -27.77
CA ILE A 356 4.40 34.59 -28.30
C ILE A 356 5.18 33.47 -27.61
N ASP A 357 6.48 33.65 -27.40
CA ASP A 357 7.34 32.69 -26.70
C ASP A 357 6.98 32.58 -25.21
N ALA A 358 6.38 33.62 -24.64
CA ALA A 358 5.89 33.65 -23.26
C ALA A 358 4.47 33.08 -23.09
N LEU A 359 3.83 32.60 -24.15
CA LEU A 359 2.54 31.91 -24.05
C LEU A 359 2.68 30.64 -23.20
N GLU A 360 1.78 30.47 -22.24
CA GLU A 360 1.70 29.26 -21.43
C GLU A 360 0.44 28.51 -21.78
N GLU A 361 0.57 27.27 -22.27
CA GLU A 361 -0.57 26.41 -22.55
C GLU A 361 -1.30 26.00 -21.27
N ILE A 362 -2.63 25.84 -21.38
CA ILE A 362 -3.46 25.29 -20.31
C ILE A 362 -3.08 23.82 -20.08
N GLY A 363 -2.83 23.45 -18.82
CA GLY A 363 -2.30 22.14 -18.47
C GLY A 363 -3.33 21.01 -18.53
N ASP A 364 -2.95 19.87 -19.13
CA ASP A 364 -3.74 18.64 -19.04
C ASP A 364 -3.77 18.09 -17.60
N LYS A 365 -4.97 18.07 -17.02
CA LYS A 365 -5.22 17.64 -15.63
C LYS A 365 -5.32 16.14 -15.44
N THR A 366 -5.13 15.33 -16.49
CA THR A 366 -5.27 13.86 -16.41
C THR A 366 -4.40 13.26 -15.30
N ASN A 367 -3.12 13.65 -15.22
CA ASN A 367 -2.21 13.16 -14.19
C ASN A 367 -2.60 13.67 -12.79
N LEU A 368 -2.87 14.97 -12.65
CA LEU A 368 -3.30 15.58 -11.39
C LEU A 368 -4.57 14.90 -10.83
N ASN A 369 -5.55 14.61 -11.69
CA ASN A 369 -6.78 13.91 -11.32
C ASN A 369 -6.52 12.49 -10.81
N ALA A 370 -5.57 11.76 -11.43
CA ALA A 370 -5.19 10.43 -10.99
C ALA A 370 -4.53 10.47 -9.61
N VAL A 371 -3.60 11.41 -9.38
CA VAL A 371 -2.92 11.60 -8.10
C VAL A 371 -3.92 12.02 -7.00
N ILE A 372 -4.86 12.92 -7.29
CA ILE A 372 -5.94 13.30 -6.37
C ILE A 372 -6.81 12.08 -6.03
N THR A 373 -7.17 11.27 -7.02
CA THR A 373 -7.97 10.06 -6.78
C THR A 373 -7.23 9.08 -5.87
N GLU A 374 -5.93 8.88 -6.08
CA GLU A 374 -5.11 8.03 -5.19
C GLU A 374 -5.03 8.62 -3.78
N ALA A 375 -4.79 9.92 -3.66
CA ALA A 375 -4.74 10.64 -2.40
C ALA A 375 -6.05 10.48 -1.60
N GLU A 376 -7.21 10.55 -2.25
CA GLU A 376 -8.51 10.36 -1.62
C GLU A 376 -8.76 8.94 -1.10
N THR A 377 -7.91 7.95 -1.43
CA THR A 377 -8.01 6.60 -0.86
C THR A 377 -7.30 6.44 0.49
N LYS A 378 -6.46 7.40 0.89
CA LYS A 378 -5.71 7.34 2.15
C LYS A 378 -6.66 7.59 3.33
N VAL A 379 -6.38 6.98 4.48
CA VAL A 379 -7.24 7.01 5.67
C VAL A 379 -6.51 7.69 6.83
N GLU A 380 -7.10 8.72 7.42
CA GLU A 380 -6.48 9.57 8.46
C GLU A 380 -5.99 8.78 9.68
N GLU A 381 -6.76 7.77 10.09
CA GLU A 381 -6.46 6.96 11.26
C GLU A 381 -5.20 6.11 11.11
N ASP A 382 -4.77 5.81 9.88
CA ASP A 382 -3.58 5.01 9.60
C ASP A 382 -2.28 5.80 9.75
N TYR A 383 -2.34 7.13 9.76
CA TYR A 383 -1.17 8.01 9.73
C TYR A 383 -1.08 8.94 10.92
N THR A 384 0.14 9.41 11.24
CA THR A 384 0.36 10.37 12.34
C THR A 384 -0.32 11.70 12.02
N PRO A 385 -0.92 12.39 13.02
CA PRO A 385 -1.62 13.66 12.79
C PRO A 385 -0.78 14.73 12.06
N ASN A 386 0.52 14.82 12.35
CA ASN A 386 1.39 15.80 11.71
C ASN A 386 1.59 15.50 10.21
N SER A 387 1.85 14.24 9.84
CA SER A 387 2.04 13.87 8.44
C SER A 387 0.73 13.96 7.66
N TRP A 388 -0.38 13.61 8.29
CA TRP A 388 -1.72 13.74 7.71
C TRP A 388 -2.10 15.20 7.44
N ALA A 389 -1.85 16.11 8.38
CA ALA A 389 -2.16 17.52 8.21
C ALA A 389 -1.43 18.14 7.00
N ALA A 390 -0.14 17.83 6.83
CA ALA A 390 0.64 18.29 5.68
C ALA A 390 0.13 17.69 4.36
N PHE A 391 -0.23 16.40 4.37
CA PHE A 391 -0.85 15.73 3.22
C PHE A 391 -2.19 16.36 2.83
N GLN A 392 -3.05 16.65 3.81
CA GLN A 392 -4.36 17.26 3.57
C GLN A 392 -4.23 18.67 2.96
N GLU A 393 -3.30 19.50 3.44
CA GLU A 393 -3.02 20.83 2.87
C GLU A 393 -2.58 20.73 1.39
N SER A 394 -1.74 19.75 1.07
CA SER A 394 -1.30 19.48 -0.30
C SER A 394 -2.47 19.01 -1.18
N LEU A 395 -3.36 18.15 -0.65
CA LEU A 395 -4.56 17.69 -1.36
C LEU A 395 -5.54 18.83 -1.64
N GLU A 396 -5.76 19.74 -0.68
CA GLU A 396 -6.61 20.93 -0.87
C GLU A 396 -6.01 21.89 -1.91
N SER A 397 -4.69 22.08 -1.88
CA SER A 397 -3.97 22.87 -2.89
C SER A 397 -4.09 22.25 -4.28
N ALA A 398 -3.91 20.94 -4.40
CA ALA A 398 -4.07 20.20 -5.65
C ALA A 398 -5.51 20.30 -6.19
N LYS A 399 -6.53 20.20 -5.33
CA LYS A 399 -7.94 20.40 -5.71
C LYS A 399 -8.25 21.82 -6.17
N THR A 400 -7.57 22.82 -5.64
CA THR A 400 -7.70 24.21 -6.09
C THR A 400 -7.21 24.34 -7.53
N VAL A 401 -6.02 23.79 -7.85
CA VAL A 401 -5.49 23.77 -9.23
C VAL A 401 -6.35 22.91 -10.17
N GLN A 402 -6.90 21.80 -9.68
CA GLN A 402 -7.85 20.97 -10.44
C GLN A 402 -9.09 21.77 -10.86
N ALA A 403 -9.62 22.60 -9.97
CA ALA A 403 -10.83 23.39 -10.24
C ALA A 403 -10.59 24.61 -11.14
N ASP A 404 -9.34 25.08 -11.24
CA ASP A 404 -8.97 26.27 -12.01
C ASP A 404 -8.85 25.96 -13.51
N GLU A 405 -9.87 26.28 -14.31
CA GLU A 405 -9.88 26.05 -15.77
C GLU A 405 -8.74 26.75 -16.52
N ASP A 406 -8.12 27.79 -15.93
CA ASP A 406 -7.02 28.56 -16.51
C ASP A 406 -5.64 28.08 -16.05
N ALA A 407 -5.56 27.00 -15.26
CA ALA A 407 -4.30 26.50 -14.72
C ALA A 407 -3.33 26.07 -15.83
N GLY A 408 -2.15 26.70 -15.86
CA GLY A 408 -1.08 26.39 -16.82
C GLY A 408 -0.42 25.04 -16.57
N ILE A 409 0.31 24.53 -17.58
CA ILE A 409 1.10 23.29 -17.48
C ILE A 409 1.99 23.29 -16.22
N SER A 410 2.63 24.42 -15.91
CA SER A 410 3.55 24.52 -14.77
C SER A 410 2.85 24.29 -13.43
N GLN A 411 1.69 24.91 -13.23
CA GLN A 411 0.89 24.81 -12.01
C GLN A 411 0.32 23.40 -11.84
N VAL A 412 -0.21 22.80 -12.92
CA VAL A 412 -0.76 21.45 -12.89
C VAL A 412 0.31 20.42 -12.52
N ASN A 413 1.49 20.51 -13.14
CA ASN A 413 2.60 19.60 -12.84
C ASN A 413 3.13 19.79 -11.42
N ALA A 414 3.31 21.03 -10.97
CA ALA A 414 3.76 21.32 -9.61
C ALA A 414 2.78 20.81 -8.55
N ALA A 415 1.47 20.96 -8.77
CA ALA A 415 0.44 20.45 -7.87
C ALA A 415 0.45 18.92 -7.79
N ALA A 416 0.59 18.24 -8.93
CA ALA A 416 0.66 16.78 -8.97
C ALA A 416 1.91 16.26 -8.25
N GLN A 417 3.07 16.90 -8.47
CA GLN A 417 4.32 16.57 -7.78
C GLN A 417 4.20 16.80 -6.27
N ALA A 418 3.73 17.98 -5.84
CA ALA A 418 3.61 18.32 -4.42
C ALA A 418 2.64 17.37 -3.68
N LEU A 419 1.55 16.94 -4.31
CA LEU A 419 0.65 15.95 -3.73
C LEU A 419 1.28 14.56 -3.65
N THR A 420 2.03 14.16 -4.68
CA THR A 420 2.78 12.89 -4.68
C THR A 420 3.81 12.85 -3.56
N GLU A 421 4.63 13.90 -3.43
CA GLU A 421 5.62 14.03 -2.35
C GLU A 421 4.96 14.03 -0.97
N ALA A 422 3.80 14.69 -0.82
CA ALA A 422 3.07 14.68 0.44
C ALA A 422 2.48 13.29 0.78
N MET A 423 2.04 12.51 -0.22
CA MET A 423 1.64 11.12 -0.02
C MET A 423 2.82 10.24 0.41
N GLU A 424 4.00 10.43 -0.18
CA GLU A 424 5.22 9.69 0.18
C GLU A 424 5.73 10.06 1.58
N ALA A 425 5.47 11.29 2.04
CA ALA A 425 5.83 11.76 3.37
C ALA A 425 4.88 11.30 4.50
N LEU A 426 3.77 10.63 4.16
CA LEU A 426 2.85 10.08 5.14
C LEU A 426 3.57 9.06 6.06
N THR A 427 3.42 9.26 7.37
CA THR A 427 4.07 8.41 8.38
C THR A 427 3.00 7.53 9.04
N PRO A 428 3.05 6.20 8.87
CA PRO A 428 2.11 5.29 9.52
C PRO A 428 2.16 5.41 11.05
N ARG A 429 1.01 5.26 11.72
CA ARG A 429 0.96 5.19 13.19
C ARG A 429 1.65 3.92 13.68
N ALA A 430 2.33 4.05 14.81
CA ALA A 430 2.98 2.94 15.47
C ALA A 430 1.97 2.02 16.19
N ASP A 431 2.22 0.70 16.17
CA ASP A 431 1.46 -0.27 16.96
C ASP A 431 1.95 -0.23 18.42
N THR A 432 1.08 0.27 19.30
CA THR A 432 1.37 0.50 20.71
C THR A 432 0.98 -0.66 21.63
N ALA A 433 0.35 -1.72 21.10
CA ALA A 433 -0.25 -2.77 21.92
C ALA A 433 0.78 -3.49 22.81
N ARG A 434 1.96 -3.77 22.25
CA ARG A 434 3.05 -4.48 22.95
C ARG A 434 3.67 -3.64 24.06
N LEU A 435 4.01 -2.38 23.79
CA LEU A 435 4.53 -1.45 24.79
C LEU A 435 3.51 -1.19 25.92
N ALA A 436 2.23 -1.04 25.58
CA ALA A 436 1.16 -0.85 26.56
C ALA A 436 1.01 -2.08 27.49
N ASP A 437 1.12 -3.29 26.95
CA ASP A 437 1.12 -4.53 27.74
C ASP A 437 2.35 -4.63 28.66
N LEU A 438 3.55 -4.29 28.16
CA LEU A 438 4.77 -4.25 28.98
C LEU A 438 4.66 -3.26 30.13
N VAL A 439 4.12 -2.06 29.89
CA VAL A 439 3.85 -1.07 30.95
C VAL A 439 2.90 -1.66 32.00
N ALA A 440 1.84 -2.33 31.56
CA ALA A 440 0.88 -2.97 32.47
C ALA A 440 1.50 -4.11 33.29
N GLN A 441 2.44 -4.88 32.71
CA GLN A 441 3.20 -5.91 33.41
C GLN A 441 4.17 -5.31 34.42
N ALA A 442 4.97 -4.32 34.02
CA ALA A 442 5.94 -3.64 34.87
C ALA A 442 5.29 -3.02 36.11
N LYS A 443 4.10 -2.40 35.95
CA LYS A 443 3.33 -1.81 37.05
C LYS A 443 2.79 -2.81 38.09
N LYS A 444 2.78 -4.11 37.79
CA LYS A 444 2.38 -5.16 38.75
C LYS A 444 3.52 -5.60 39.65
N ILE A 445 4.77 -5.27 39.31
CA ILE A 445 5.93 -5.58 40.13
C ILE A 445 5.87 -4.69 41.38
N ALA A 446 6.09 -5.28 42.56
CA ALA A 446 6.17 -4.57 43.83
C ALA A 446 7.63 -4.45 44.26
N GLN A 447 8.01 -3.34 44.91
CA GLN A 447 9.40 -3.04 45.29
C GLN A 447 10.07 -4.14 46.13
N GLY A 448 9.38 -4.71 47.12
CA GLY A 448 9.89 -5.83 47.92
C GLY A 448 11.30 -5.60 48.47
N ASN A 449 12.19 -6.58 48.23
CA ASN A 449 13.60 -6.55 48.63
C ASN A 449 14.53 -6.08 47.50
N TYR A 450 13.99 -5.53 46.41
CA TYR A 450 14.81 -5.00 45.34
C TYR A 450 15.54 -3.73 45.80
N THR A 451 16.78 -3.56 45.32
CA THR A 451 17.61 -2.40 45.61
C THR A 451 16.93 -1.12 45.13
N GLU A 452 17.12 -0.05 45.88
CA GLU A 452 16.54 1.26 45.55
C GLU A 452 16.99 1.75 44.16
N GLU A 453 18.21 1.43 43.74
CA GLU A 453 18.74 1.76 42.41
C GLU A 453 17.98 1.04 41.29
N SER A 454 17.86 -0.29 41.37
CA SER A 454 17.19 -1.08 40.32
C SER A 454 15.69 -0.80 40.27
N TRP A 455 15.06 -0.53 41.43
CA TRP A 455 13.66 -0.12 41.51
C TRP A 455 13.41 1.25 40.88
N ASN A 456 14.25 2.24 41.15
CA ASN A 456 14.14 3.56 40.53
C ASN A 456 14.35 3.50 39.02
N ALA A 457 15.26 2.64 38.54
CA ALA A 457 15.46 2.42 37.10
C ALA A 457 14.18 1.89 36.43
N LEU A 458 13.49 0.92 37.04
CA LEU A 458 12.19 0.42 36.54
C LEU A 458 11.13 1.52 36.51
N GLN A 459 10.99 2.30 37.58
CA GLN A 459 9.98 3.37 37.64
C GLN A 459 10.23 4.46 36.59
N ASN A 460 11.49 4.81 36.34
CA ASN A 460 11.85 5.74 35.27
C ASN A 460 11.56 5.18 33.88
N ALA A 461 11.82 3.89 33.66
CA ALA A 461 11.51 3.23 32.39
C ALA A 461 9.99 3.16 32.14
N ILE A 462 9.18 2.88 33.18
CA ILE A 462 7.71 2.94 33.11
C ILE A 462 7.26 4.34 32.73
N ALA A 463 7.74 5.38 33.43
CA ALA A 463 7.35 6.76 33.16
C ALA A 463 7.69 7.18 31.71
N SER A 464 8.88 6.82 31.22
CA SER A 464 9.30 7.12 29.84
C SER A 464 8.46 6.37 28.80
N ALA A 465 8.10 5.11 29.05
CA ALA A 465 7.22 4.34 28.18
C ALA A 465 5.80 4.93 28.14
N GLU A 466 5.26 5.40 29.28
CA GLU A 466 3.96 6.06 29.34
C GLU A 466 3.94 7.42 28.62
N GLU A 467 5.01 8.21 28.78
CA GLU A 467 5.18 9.46 28.04
C GLU A 467 5.23 9.22 26.53
N THR A 468 5.93 8.14 26.12
CA THR A 468 5.98 7.73 24.71
C THR A 468 4.58 7.40 24.21
N LEU A 469 3.82 6.56 24.91
CA LEU A 469 2.45 6.18 24.53
C LEU A 469 1.47 7.36 24.44
N ALA A 470 1.75 8.47 25.12
CA ALA A 470 0.93 9.68 25.05
C ALA A 470 1.18 10.52 23.78
N ASN A 471 2.25 10.27 23.04
CA ASN A 471 2.57 11.01 21.82
C ASN A 471 1.72 10.50 20.64
N PRO A 472 0.85 11.33 20.03
CA PRO A 472 0.03 10.89 18.90
C PRO A 472 0.81 10.76 17.58
N ASN A 473 2.06 11.24 17.53
CA ASN A 473 2.92 11.23 16.34
C ASN A 473 4.04 10.18 16.39
N LEU A 474 3.86 9.08 17.11
CA LEU A 474 4.85 8.00 17.19
C LEU A 474 5.06 7.31 15.85
N SER A 475 6.32 7.06 15.54
CA SER A 475 6.74 6.08 14.51
C SER A 475 7.05 4.73 15.15
N GLN A 476 7.04 3.65 14.35
CA GLN A 476 7.36 2.31 14.86
C GLN A 476 8.79 2.20 15.44
N ASN A 477 9.71 3.04 14.97
CA ASN A 477 11.08 3.10 15.50
C ASN A 477 11.12 3.66 16.94
N ASP A 478 10.21 4.56 17.29
CA ASP A 478 10.16 5.16 18.63
C ASP A 478 9.73 4.14 19.70
N ILE A 479 8.91 3.15 19.31
CA ILE A 479 8.37 2.13 20.22
C ILE A 479 9.42 1.06 20.56
N SER A 480 10.15 0.57 19.56
CA SER A 480 11.05 -0.59 19.73
C SER A 480 12.15 -0.36 20.78
N GLY A 481 12.70 0.86 20.83
CA GLY A 481 13.69 1.23 21.84
C GLY A 481 13.11 1.30 23.25
N GLN A 482 11.85 1.74 23.38
CA GLN A 482 11.17 1.84 24.67
C GLN A 482 10.73 0.48 25.21
N GLU A 483 10.29 -0.42 24.33
CA GLU A 483 10.01 -1.82 24.71
C GLU A 483 11.27 -2.48 25.28
N LEU A 484 12.42 -2.32 24.60
CA LEU A 484 13.70 -2.87 25.07
C LEU A 484 14.15 -2.24 26.39
N ASN A 485 14.05 -0.91 26.52
CA ASN A 485 14.41 -0.20 27.73
C ASN A 485 13.59 -0.69 28.94
N LEU A 486 12.26 -0.77 28.78
CA LEU A 486 11.37 -1.24 29.82
C LEU A 486 11.61 -2.72 30.17
N GLN A 487 11.81 -3.58 29.16
CA GLN A 487 12.12 -4.99 29.36
C GLN A 487 13.45 -5.19 30.10
N ASN A 488 14.49 -4.42 29.75
CA ASN A 488 15.79 -4.48 30.42
C ASN A 488 15.68 -4.01 31.87
N ALA A 489 14.94 -2.94 32.14
CA ALA A 489 14.72 -2.46 33.49
C ALA A 489 13.98 -3.48 34.36
N MET A 490 13.00 -4.21 33.80
CA MET A 490 12.35 -5.34 34.48
C MET A 490 13.35 -6.48 34.77
N ASN A 491 14.23 -6.81 33.83
CA ASN A 491 15.20 -7.90 33.97
C ASN A 491 16.38 -7.56 34.90
N SER A 492 16.70 -6.28 35.08
CA SER A 492 17.83 -5.79 35.90
C SER A 492 17.47 -5.48 37.35
N LEU A 493 16.28 -5.90 37.81
CA LEU A 493 15.92 -5.83 39.22
C LEU A 493 16.86 -6.70 40.06
N THR A 494 17.51 -6.11 41.07
CA THR A 494 18.49 -6.78 41.93
C THR A 494 18.03 -6.78 43.38
N VAL A 495 18.22 -7.88 44.10
CA VAL A 495 17.86 -7.99 45.53
C VAL A 495 19.05 -7.57 46.40
N GLU A 496 18.79 -6.83 47.47
CA GLU A 496 19.82 -6.37 48.40
C GLU A 496 20.45 -7.56 49.18
N GLY A 497 21.78 -7.74 49.12
CA GLY A 497 22.52 -8.75 49.92
C GLY A 497 22.79 -10.12 49.25
N ALA A 498 22.66 -10.25 47.93
CA ALA A 498 22.94 -11.50 47.21
C ALA A 498 24.42 -11.94 47.32
N LEU A 499 24.65 -13.19 47.72
CA LEU A 499 25.98 -13.81 47.81
C LEU A 499 26.46 -14.23 46.40
N ASP A 500 27.72 -13.93 46.07
CA ASP A 500 28.35 -14.36 44.81
C ASP A 500 29.04 -15.71 45.01
N LYS A 501 28.53 -16.77 44.36
CA LYS A 501 29.08 -18.13 44.46
C LYS A 501 30.57 -18.23 44.09
N ASN A 502 31.09 -17.31 43.26
CA ASN A 502 32.47 -17.33 42.80
C ASN A 502 33.42 -16.56 43.73
N ASN A 503 32.88 -15.79 44.68
CA ASN A 503 33.64 -14.88 45.53
C ASN A 503 33.11 -14.87 46.97
N LEU A 504 32.86 -16.07 47.52
CA LEU A 504 32.50 -16.24 48.92
C LEU A 504 33.71 -16.01 49.83
N GLU A 505 33.49 -15.28 50.93
CA GLU A 505 34.46 -15.19 52.02
C GLU A 505 34.56 -16.54 52.77
N ASP A 506 35.69 -16.78 53.45
CA ASP A 506 35.84 -17.93 54.34
C ASP A 506 34.69 -17.98 55.37
N GLY A 507 34.06 -19.14 55.50
CA GLY A 507 32.86 -19.30 56.31
C GLY A 507 32.00 -20.50 55.93
N VAL A 508 30.85 -20.62 56.59
CA VAL A 508 29.89 -21.71 56.39
C VAL A 508 28.66 -21.16 55.66
N TYR A 509 28.19 -21.92 54.67
CA TYR A 509 27.05 -21.58 53.84
C TYR A 509 26.13 -22.80 53.72
N SER A 510 24.84 -22.55 53.50
CA SER A 510 23.86 -23.57 53.16
C SER A 510 23.44 -23.39 51.70
N VAL A 511 23.38 -24.48 50.97
CA VAL A 511 22.91 -24.52 49.57
C VAL A 511 22.03 -25.76 49.39
N TYR A 512 20.87 -25.56 48.76
CA TYR A 512 19.98 -26.66 48.43
C TYR A 512 20.55 -27.49 47.28
N GLY A 513 20.53 -28.82 47.41
CA GLY A 513 21.08 -29.74 46.43
C GLY A 513 20.22 -30.98 46.20
N GLU A 514 20.10 -31.41 44.94
CA GLU A 514 19.37 -32.62 44.54
C GLU A 514 20.27 -33.56 43.73
N MET A 515 20.14 -34.86 43.96
CA MET A 515 20.83 -35.86 43.14
C MET A 515 19.98 -36.19 41.92
N ILE A 516 20.51 -35.98 40.74
CA ILE A 516 19.83 -36.28 39.48
C ILE A 516 20.64 -37.25 38.63
N LYS A 517 19.98 -37.91 37.70
CA LYS A 517 20.65 -38.80 36.74
C LYS A 517 21.46 -37.98 35.74
N THR A 518 22.39 -38.63 35.07
CA THR A 518 23.23 -38.03 34.01
C THR A 518 22.43 -37.50 32.80
N ASN A 519 21.14 -37.86 32.67
CA ASN A 519 20.23 -37.29 31.68
C ASN A 519 19.75 -35.86 32.02
N ARG A 520 20.06 -35.34 33.21
CA ARG A 520 19.68 -34.00 33.72
C ARG A 520 18.18 -33.72 33.86
N GLU A 521 17.34 -34.75 33.72
CA GLU A 521 15.87 -34.62 33.76
C GLU A 521 15.27 -35.33 34.97
N GLU A 522 15.74 -36.55 35.27
CA GLU A 522 15.15 -37.41 36.31
C GLU A 522 15.97 -37.36 37.61
N LYS A 523 15.29 -37.39 38.75
CA LYS A 523 15.96 -37.58 40.05
C LYS A 523 16.66 -38.94 40.12
N SER A 524 17.84 -38.96 40.72
CA SER A 524 18.55 -40.18 41.06
C SER A 524 17.84 -40.89 42.20
N MET A 525 17.94 -42.21 42.25
CA MET A 525 17.45 -42.98 43.40
C MET A 525 18.26 -42.69 44.68
N SER A 526 19.47 -42.15 44.54
CA SER A 526 20.28 -41.64 45.66
C SER A 526 19.83 -40.27 46.17
N ASN A 527 18.85 -39.62 45.53
CA ASN A 527 18.32 -38.33 45.97
C ASN A 527 17.66 -38.44 47.34
N ASP A 528 16.93 -39.53 47.56
CA ASP A 528 16.18 -39.78 48.79
C ASP A 528 17.09 -40.36 49.89
N ALA A 529 18.40 -40.27 49.72
CA ALA A 529 19.38 -40.72 50.70
C ALA A 529 20.17 -39.55 51.28
N ILE A 530 19.93 -38.30 50.84
CA ILE A 530 20.71 -37.12 51.25
C ILE A 530 19.84 -36.10 51.96
N ASN A 531 20.42 -35.39 52.93
CA ASN A 531 19.88 -34.12 53.36
C ASN A 531 20.07 -33.08 52.23
N HIS A 532 18.96 -32.47 51.81
CA HIS A 532 18.95 -31.53 50.68
C HIS A 532 19.58 -30.17 51.01
N TYR A 533 19.78 -29.82 52.28
CA TYR A 533 20.52 -28.62 52.66
C TYR A 533 21.98 -28.98 52.90
N ILE A 534 22.79 -28.79 51.86
CA ILE A 534 24.20 -29.19 51.85
C ILE A 534 25.04 -28.09 52.48
N LYS A 535 25.89 -28.49 53.42
CA LYS A 535 26.85 -27.60 54.07
C LYS A 535 28.01 -27.33 53.11
N LEU A 536 28.13 -26.08 52.69
CA LEU A 536 29.25 -25.57 51.89
C LEU A 536 30.19 -24.79 52.81
N THR A 537 31.44 -25.25 52.94
CA THR A 537 32.47 -24.55 53.72
C THR A 537 33.52 -23.96 52.79
N VAL A 538 33.88 -22.70 53.00
CA VAL A 538 35.00 -22.02 52.32
C VAL A 538 36.14 -21.85 53.32
N GLU A 539 37.27 -22.48 53.04
CA GLU A 539 38.49 -22.46 53.87
C GLU A 539 39.69 -22.09 52.99
N ASP A 540 40.37 -20.98 53.27
CA ASP A 540 41.49 -20.47 52.47
C ASP A 540 41.14 -20.34 50.97
N GLY A 541 39.90 -19.90 50.67
CA GLY A 541 39.37 -19.78 49.30
C GLY A 541 39.10 -21.10 48.58
N LYS A 542 39.11 -22.25 49.28
CA LYS A 542 38.73 -23.56 48.74
C LYS A 542 37.36 -24.00 49.24
N TYR A 543 36.57 -24.57 48.36
CA TYR A 543 35.17 -24.94 48.59
C TYR A 543 35.07 -26.43 48.91
N TYR A 544 34.31 -26.77 49.95
CA TYR A 544 34.05 -28.16 50.36
C TYR A 544 32.56 -28.38 50.60
N LEU A 545 32.03 -29.48 50.09
CA LEU A 545 30.68 -29.94 50.37
C LEU A 545 30.75 -31.01 51.47
N ASN A 546 29.96 -30.81 52.53
CA ASN A 546 29.66 -31.85 53.50
C ASN A 546 28.22 -32.33 53.27
N MET A 547 28.08 -33.62 53.00
CA MET A 547 26.78 -34.24 52.77
C MET A 547 26.48 -35.21 53.90
N ASP A 548 25.22 -35.19 54.32
CA ASP A 548 24.63 -36.06 55.33
C ASP A 548 23.74 -37.08 54.63
N PHE A 549 23.91 -38.35 54.97
CA PHE A 549 23.17 -39.45 54.37
C PHE A 549 22.25 -40.12 55.38
N HIS A 550 21.10 -40.57 54.89
CA HIS A 550 20.18 -41.41 55.64
C HIS A 550 19.80 -42.65 54.84
N GLY A 551 19.12 -43.59 55.50
CA GLY A 551 18.65 -44.81 54.86
C GLY A 551 17.59 -44.51 53.80
N LEU A 552 17.63 -45.27 52.71
CA LEU A 552 16.75 -45.12 51.56
C LEU A 552 15.90 -46.38 51.37
N ALA A 553 14.61 -46.18 51.05
CA ALA A 553 13.66 -47.26 50.79
C ALA A 553 13.33 -47.31 49.29
N TYR A 554 13.56 -48.45 48.65
CA TYR A 554 13.24 -48.67 47.24
C TYR A 554 12.63 -50.05 46.99
N LEU A 555 11.44 -50.08 46.36
CA LEU A 555 10.70 -51.30 45.99
C LEU A 555 10.68 -52.39 47.09
N ASN A 556 10.35 -51.97 48.32
CA ASN A 556 10.25 -52.80 49.54
C ASN A 556 11.58 -53.24 50.15
N LYS A 557 12.72 -52.77 49.65
CA LYS A 557 14.02 -52.96 50.28
C LYS A 557 14.48 -51.64 50.87
N PHE A 558 15.13 -51.72 52.03
CA PHE A 558 15.74 -50.59 52.67
C PHE A 558 17.23 -50.83 52.71
N GLY A 559 18.02 -49.80 52.42
CA GLY A 559 19.46 -49.87 52.45
C GLY A 559 20.06 -48.48 52.53
N TYR A 560 21.37 -48.41 52.34
CA TYR A 560 22.14 -47.18 52.49
C TYR A 560 23.04 -46.98 51.29
N LEU A 561 23.37 -45.72 51.01
CA LEU A 561 24.44 -45.40 50.08
C LEU A 561 25.78 -45.83 50.71
N ALA A 562 26.56 -46.62 49.98
CA ALA A 562 27.74 -47.30 50.50
C ALA A 562 29.05 -46.59 50.18
N GLU A 563 29.18 -46.08 48.95
CA GLU A 563 30.36 -45.35 48.51
C GLU A 563 29.92 -44.13 47.71
N LEU A 564 30.62 -43.00 47.93
CA LEU A 564 30.51 -41.82 47.09
C LEU A 564 31.91 -41.40 46.65
N SER A 565 32.07 -41.16 45.36
CA SER A 565 33.28 -40.57 44.77
C SER A 565 32.91 -39.34 43.95
N TYR A 566 33.86 -38.42 43.80
CA TYR A 566 33.73 -37.22 42.97
C TYR A 566 34.75 -37.25 41.84
N TYR A 567 34.46 -36.51 40.77
CA TYR A 567 35.40 -36.35 39.65
C TYR A 567 36.33 -35.16 39.90
N ASP A 568 37.64 -35.36 39.72
CA ASP A 568 38.64 -34.27 39.77
C ASP A 568 38.53 -33.35 38.54
N ASN A 569 39.15 -32.16 38.60
CA ASN A 569 39.19 -31.23 37.46
C ASN A 569 39.68 -31.91 36.18
N GLY A 570 39.12 -31.49 35.04
CA GLY A 570 39.39 -32.01 33.71
C GLY A 570 38.42 -33.10 33.25
N TYR A 571 37.34 -33.37 33.98
CA TYR A 571 36.30 -34.28 33.52
C TYR A 571 35.56 -33.73 32.30
N THR A 572 35.02 -34.62 31.48
CA THR A 572 34.22 -34.27 30.29
C THR A 572 32.92 -35.07 30.25
N TYR A 573 31.93 -34.55 29.52
CA TYR A 573 30.67 -35.25 29.27
C TYR A 573 30.67 -35.86 27.87
N GLY A 574 30.44 -37.17 27.79
CA GLY A 574 30.29 -37.92 26.54
C GLY A 574 28.93 -37.73 25.86
N GLN A 575 28.75 -38.37 24.70
CA GLN A 575 27.60 -38.21 23.79
C GLN A 575 26.21 -38.52 24.42
N TYR A 576 26.16 -39.12 25.61
CA TYR A 576 24.93 -39.48 26.32
C TYR A 576 24.94 -39.07 27.80
N GLY A 577 25.73 -38.06 28.17
CA GLY A 577 25.83 -37.58 29.55
C GLY A 577 26.74 -38.42 30.46
N THR A 578 27.42 -39.43 29.91
CA THR A 578 28.44 -40.21 30.63
C THR A 578 29.61 -39.34 31.04
N VAL A 579 30.04 -39.43 32.29
CA VAL A 579 31.11 -38.59 32.84
C VAL A 579 32.44 -39.33 32.69
N GLU A 580 33.39 -38.74 31.96
CA GLU A 580 34.74 -39.27 31.81
C GLU A 580 35.73 -38.41 32.60
N GLY A 581 36.48 -39.01 33.53
CA GLY A 581 37.47 -38.27 34.33
C GLY A 581 38.14 -39.11 35.41
N THR A 582 38.94 -38.47 36.26
CA THR A 582 39.60 -39.13 37.39
C THR A 582 38.66 -39.17 38.58
N LEU A 583 38.29 -40.38 39.01
CA LEU A 583 37.39 -40.59 40.13
C LEU A 583 38.16 -40.67 41.46
N ILE A 584 37.75 -39.88 42.46
CA ILE A 584 38.37 -39.81 43.79
C ILE A 584 37.31 -40.10 44.87
N PRO A 585 37.54 -41.07 45.78
CA PRO A 585 36.62 -41.33 46.89
C PRO A 585 36.45 -40.12 47.81
N ALA A 586 35.23 -39.85 48.25
CA ALA A 586 34.95 -38.84 49.26
C ALA A 586 35.52 -39.26 50.63
N THR A 587 35.85 -38.28 51.48
CA THR A 587 36.33 -38.56 52.83
C THR A 587 35.15 -38.83 53.74
N VAL A 588 35.09 -40.02 54.34
CA VAL A 588 34.07 -40.37 55.33
C VAL A 588 34.40 -39.70 56.67
N LEU A 589 33.47 -38.89 57.19
CA LEU A 589 33.58 -38.19 58.47
C LEU A 589 32.99 -39.02 59.62
N SER A 590 31.81 -39.60 59.39
CA SER A 590 31.10 -40.48 60.33
C SER A 590 30.48 -41.67 59.59
N THR A 591 30.06 -42.67 60.35
CA THR A 591 29.44 -43.89 59.80
C THR A 591 28.10 -44.13 60.48
N GLN A 592 27.17 -44.74 59.75
CA GLN A 592 25.83 -45.05 60.22
C GLN A 592 25.88 -45.92 61.48
N LYS A 593 25.08 -45.56 62.49
CA LYS A 593 24.97 -46.25 63.77
C LYS A 593 23.53 -46.64 64.06
N ASN A 594 23.35 -47.71 64.82
CA ASN A 594 22.07 -48.01 65.44
C ASN A 594 21.78 -47.03 66.60
N ALA A 595 20.53 -46.97 67.06
CA ALA A 595 20.10 -46.11 68.18
C ALA A 595 20.89 -46.37 69.49
N ASP A 596 21.47 -47.56 69.66
CA ASP A 596 22.32 -47.91 70.81
C ASP A 596 23.80 -47.51 70.64
N GLY A 597 24.15 -46.88 69.51
CA GLY A 597 25.49 -46.44 69.15
C GLY A 597 26.39 -47.52 68.56
N SER A 598 25.88 -48.73 68.32
CA SER A 598 26.63 -49.79 67.63
C SER A 598 26.74 -49.54 66.12
N ASP A 599 27.74 -50.16 65.49
CA ASP A 599 27.88 -50.15 64.03
C ASP A 599 26.66 -50.77 63.36
N LEU A 600 26.13 -50.09 62.34
CA LEU A 600 25.02 -50.60 61.56
C LEU A 600 25.48 -51.74 60.64
N TYR A 601 24.87 -52.92 60.84
CA TYR A 601 24.99 -54.07 59.93
C TYR A 601 23.62 -54.53 59.45
N ASP A 602 23.49 -54.77 58.14
CA ASP A 602 22.30 -55.27 57.46
C ASP A 602 22.63 -56.49 56.58
N GLU A 603 21.67 -56.90 55.74
CA GLU A 603 21.84 -58.07 54.87
C GLU A 603 22.96 -57.92 53.82
N PHE A 604 23.37 -56.68 53.51
CA PHE A 604 24.32 -56.39 52.44
C PHE A 604 25.76 -56.24 52.95
N ASN A 605 25.97 -55.71 54.16
CA ASN A 605 27.32 -55.51 54.69
C ASN A 605 27.79 -56.56 55.72
N GLN A 606 26.93 -57.51 56.10
CA GLN A 606 27.31 -58.70 56.85
C GLN A 606 28.04 -59.75 55.97
N ALA A 607 28.57 -60.81 56.61
CA ALA A 607 29.29 -61.87 55.91
C ALA A 607 28.43 -62.54 54.82
N GLY A 608 28.91 -62.53 53.56
CA GLY A 608 28.19 -63.07 52.41
C GLY A 608 27.28 -62.09 51.65
N GLY A 609 27.18 -60.83 52.08
CA GLY A 609 26.46 -59.77 51.36
C GLY A 609 27.32 -59.03 50.33
N SER A 610 26.71 -58.21 49.47
CA SER A 610 27.39 -57.47 48.37
C SER A 610 28.34 -56.36 48.82
N TYR A 611 28.32 -55.98 50.09
CA TYR A 611 29.17 -54.94 50.68
C TYR A 611 29.85 -55.44 51.98
N GLU A 612 30.20 -56.73 52.02
CA GLU A 612 30.73 -57.41 53.20
C GLU A 612 31.87 -56.66 53.92
N GLY A 613 31.69 -56.45 55.23
CA GLY A 613 32.75 -56.00 56.14
C GLY A 613 33.04 -54.49 56.12
N LYS A 614 32.22 -53.69 55.42
CA LYS A 614 32.35 -52.23 55.34
C LYS A 614 31.17 -51.54 56.02
N LEU A 615 31.44 -50.38 56.63
CA LEU A 615 30.41 -49.55 57.27
C LEU A 615 29.86 -48.53 56.28
N TYR A 616 28.59 -48.18 56.43
CA TYR A 616 27.94 -47.16 55.61
C TYR A 616 28.34 -45.76 56.07
N PRO A 617 28.66 -44.83 55.14
CA PRO A 617 28.88 -43.44 55.47
C PRO A 617 27.60 -42.79 56.01
N ASP A 618 27.79 -41.95 57.02
CA ASP A 618 26.75 -41.08 57.58
C ASP A 618 26.99 -39.66 57.09
N GLN A 619 28.17 -39.10 57.38
CA GLN A 619 28.61 -37.84 56.81
C GLN A 619 29.87 -38.01 55.98
N ILE A 620 29.95 -37.28 54.87
CA ILE A 620 31.14 -37.23 54.01
C ILE A 620 31.56 -35.79 53.74
N LYS A 621 32.85 -35.60 53.42
CA LYS A 621 33.42 -34.34 52.93
C LYS A 621 34.19 -34.57 51.64
N PHE A 622 33.98 -33.71 50.65
CA PHE A 622 34.80 -33.67 49.44
C PHE A 622 34.94 -32.25 48.89
N PRO A 623 36.02 -31.94 48.15
CA PRO A 623 36.20 -30.62 47.56
C PRO A 623 35.21 -30.38 46.40
N LEU A 624 34.61 -29.19 46.36
CA LEU A 624 33.95 -28.71 45.15
C LEU A 624 35.03 -28.18 44.21
N VAL A 625 35.40 -29.00 43.24
CA VAL A 625 36.49 -28.69 42.30
C VAL A 625 36.12 -27.49 41.40
N ALA A 626 37.13 -26.81 40.87
CA ALA A 626 36.95 -25.55 40.13
C ALA A 626 36.04 -25.72 38.90
N ASP A 627 36.17 -26.83 38.18
CA ASP A 627 35.34 -27.11 37.00
C ASP A 627 33.86 -27.30 37.37
N ALA A 628 33.57 -27.90 38.53
CA ALA A 628 32.20 -28.07 39.02
C ALA A 628 31.62 -26.77 39.61
N LEU A 629 32.45 -25.93 40.23
CA LEU A 629 32.03 -24.58 40.67
C LEU A 629 31.69 -23.67 39.48
N ALA A 630 32.48 -23.79 38.39
CA ALA A 630 32.33 -23.02 37.16
C ALA A 630 31.16 -23.49 36.28
N ASP A 631 30.53 -24.63 36.57
CA ASP A 631 29.34 -25.09 35.85
C ASP A 631 28.19 -24.07 36.02
N GLU A 632 27.72 -23.53 34.90
CA GLU A 632 26.70 -22.47 34.88
C GLU A 632 25.34 -22.96 35.41
N ASP A 633 25.05 -24.25 35.23
CA ASP A 633 23.80 -24.89 35.67
C ASP A 633 23.90 -25.48 37.08
N GLY A 634 25.09 -25.45 37.69
CA GLY A 634 25.34 -25.93 39.06
C GLY A 634 25.49 -27.44 39.21
N TYR A 635 25.91 -28.17 38.16
CA TYR A 635 26.10 -29.62 38.23
C TYR A 635 27.48 -30.04 38.75
N VAL A 636 27.46 -30.92 39.75
CA VAL A 636 28.64 -31.57 40.32
C VAL A 636 28.59 -33.06 39.98
N PRO A 637 29.47 -33.58 39.11
CA PRO A 637 29.50 -35.00 38.78
C PRO A 637 30.03 -35.86 39.92
N LEU A 638 29.28 -36.90 40.26
CA LEU A 638 29.59 -37.85 41.33
C LEU A 638 29.37 -39.28 40.83
N HIS A 639 29.91 -40.25 41.57
CA HIS A 639 29.69 -41.67 41.36
C HIS A 639 29.30 -42.31 42.68
N VAL A 640 28.23 -43.10 42.67
CA VAL A 640 27.64 -43.67 43.88
C VAL A 640 27.50 -45.19 43.76
N PHE A 641 27.71 -45.88 44.88
CA PHE A 641 27.42 -47.30 45.02
C PHE A 641 26.33 -47.53 46.08
N VAL A 642 25.26 -48.25 45.71
CA VAL A 642 24.13 -48.60 46.58
C VAL A 642 23.91 -50.13 46.57
N PRO A 643 24.31 -50.87 47.62
CA PRO A 643 24.32 -52.34 47.61
C PRO A 643 22.96 -52.98 47.42
N VAL A 644 21.92 -52.39 48.03
CA VAL A 644 20.54 -52.89 47.91
C VAL A 644 20.05 -52.90 46.46
N MET A 645 20.54 -51.98 45.63
CA MET A 645 20.19 -51.91 44.22
C MET A 645 21.00 -52.91 43.40
N GLU A 646 22.29 -53.06 43.72
CA GLU A 646 23.17 -54.06 43.09
C GLU A 646 22.63 -55.48 43.26
N ASP A 647 22.04 -55.78 44.42
CA ASP A 647 21.42 -57.08 44.72
C ASP A 647 20.06 -57.30 44.02
N ILE A 648 19.33 -56.23 43.70
CA ILE A 648 18.10 -56.32 42.90
C ILE A 648 18.43 -56.66 41.44
N SER A 649 19.44 -55.98 40.90
CA SER A 649 19.96 -56.22 39.55
C SER A 649 21.40 -55.72 39.46
N ALA A 650 22.31 -56.61 39.07
CA ALA A 650 23.72 -56.27 38.89
C ALA A 650 23.89 -55.07 37.94
N GLY A 651 24.76 -54.13 38.31
CA GLY A 651 25.02 -52.87 37.63
C GLY A 651 23.98 -51.77 37.87
N THR A 652 22.97 -51.99 38.72
CA THR A 652 22.02 -50.92 39.08
C THR A 652 22.38 -50.20 40.37
N GLY A 653 23.30 -50.75 41.18
CA GLY A 653 23.81 -50.08 42.37
C GLY A 653 25.02 -49.19 42.11
N ASP A 654 25.77 -49.43 41.04
CA ASP A 654 26.99 -48.72 40.66
C ASP A 654 26.71 -47.70 39.53
N GLN A 655 26.55 -46.42 39.85
CA GLN A 655 26.08 -45.41 38.89
C GLN A 655 26.73 -44.03 39.02
N ASP A 656 26.92 -43.38 37.87
CA ASP A 656 27.20 -41.94 37.78
C ASP A 656 25.93 -41.12 38.02
N VAL A 657 26.07 -40.05 38.78
CA VAL A 657 24.99 -39.13 39.16
C VAL A 657 25.49 -37.69 39.14
N LEU A 658 24.59 -36.73 39.07
CA LEU A 658 24.92 -35.30 39.17
C LEU A 658 24.26 -34.75 40.43
N LEU A 659 25.03 -34.14 41.32
CA LEU A 659 24.49 -33.28 42.36
C LEU A 659 24.24 -31.89 41.77
N LYS A 660 22.98 -31.48 41.70
CA LYS A 660 22.57 -30.15 41.22
C LYS A 660 22.45 -29.20 42.40
N LEU A 661 23.32 -28.20 42.47
CA LEU A 661 23.27 -27.15 43.48
C LEU A 661 22.42 -25.97 43.01
N ASP A 662 21.41 -25.60 43.79
CA ASP A 662 20.60 -24.40 43.55
C ASP A 662 21.25 -23.18 44.21
N TRP A 663 22.11 -22.51 43.45
CA TRP A 663 22.81 -21.31 43.89
C TRP A 663 21.88 -20.15 44.29
N SER A 664 20.61 -20.15 43.89
CA SER A 664 19.63 -19.14 44.32
C SER A 664 19.25 -19.29 45.81
N THR A 665 19.47 -20.46 46.39
CA THR A 665 19.24 -20.76 47.82
C THR A 665 20.45 -20.48 48.70
N LEU A 666 21.56 -20.02 48.11
CA LEU A 666 22.82 -19.81 48.82
C LEU A 666 22.65 -18.79 49.94
N THR A 667 22.91 -19.22 51.17
CA THR A 667 22.80 -18.39 52.36
C THR A 667 23.99 -18.60 53.28
N LYS A 668 24.50 -17.51 53.86
CA LYS A 668 25.57 -17.57 54.86
C LYS A 668 24.98 -18.03 56.18
N THR A 669 25.58 -19.04 56.80
CA THR A 669 25.11 -19.65 58.05
C THR A 669 26.29 -20.00 58.97
N THR A 670 26.08 -20.86 59.96
CA THR A 670 27.07 -21.31 60.94
C THR A 670 27.15 -22.83 60.97
N GLU A 671 28.19 -23.39 61.61
CA GLU A 671 28.33 -24.85 61.79
C GLU A 671 27.13 -25.50 62.49
N ASP A 672 26.48 -24.75 63.40
CA ASP A 672 25.34 -25.18 64.23
C ASP A 672 23.96 -24.97 63.55
N ASP A 673 23.89 -24.84 62.22
CA ASP A 673 22.60 -24.72 61.51
C ASP A 673 21.79 -26.02 61.70
N PRO A 674 20.55 -25.95 62.21
CA PRO A 674 19.71 -27.14 62.41
C PRO A 674 19.46 -27.94 61.14
N ASN A 675 19.57 -27.34 59.96
CA ASN A 675 19.45 -28.05 58.69
C ASN A 675 20.61 -29.01 58.43
N PHE A 676 21.71 -28.91 59.18
CA PHE A 676 22.87 -29.81 59.07
C PHE A 676 22.90 -30.89 60.16
N ASP A 677 21.90 -30.92 61.05
CA ASP A 677 21.80 -31.98 62.06
C ASP A 677 21.55 -33.33 61.34
N PRO A 678 22.34 -34.38 61.63
CA PRO A 678 22.12 -35.70 61.07
C PRO A 678 20.71 -36.18 61.40
N GLU A 679 20.04 -36.81 60.44
CA GLU A 679 18.74 -37.42 60.71
C GLU A 679 18.88 -38.53 61.76
N GLU A 680 17.90 -38.62 62.68
CA GLU A 680 17.89 -39.73 63.64
C GLU A 680 17.81 -41.07 62.89
N PRO A 681 18.61 -42.09 63.29
CA PRO A 681 18.65 -43.35 62.57
C PRO A 681 17.25 -43.97 62.48
N VAL A 682 16.82 -44.30 61.26
CA VAL A 682 15.50 -44.88 60.99
C VAL A 682 15.39 -46.26 61.66
N GLU A 683 14.70 -46.33 62.82
CA GLU A 683 14.33 -47.60 63.43
C GLU A 683 13.25 -48.28 62.59
N GLN A 684 13.65 -49.25 61.78
CA GLN A 684 12.69 -50.09 61.07
C GLN A 684 11.84 -50.89 62.08
N SER A 685 10.53 -50.89 61.90
CA SER A 685 9.59 -51.69 62.70
C SER A 685 9.88 -53.19 62.56
N PRO A 686 9.63 -54.02 63.60
CA PRO A 686 9.96 -55.45 63.59
C PRO A 686 9.23 -56.22 62.48
N ALA A 687 9.84 -57.31 61.99
CA ALA A 687 9.19 -58.22 61.05
C ALA A 687 7.89 -58.80 61.65
N VAL A 688 6.87 -58.96 60.82
CA VAL A 688 5.59 -59.55 61.20
C VAL A 688 5.60 -61.04 60.84
N ASP A 689 5.41 -61.91 61.83
CA ASP A 689 5.10 -63.33 61.65
C ASP A 689 3.84 -63.65 62.47
N PHE A 690 2.68 -63.48 61.84
CA PHE A 690 1.38 -63.65 62.48
C PHE A 690 0.67 -64.91 61.98
N THR A 691 0.08 -65.68 62.90
CA THR A 691 -0.82 -66.78 62.56
C THR A 691 -2.15 -66.59 63.30
N ASP A 692 -3.25 -66.46 62.56
CA ASP A 692 -4.58 -66.36 63.16
C ASP A 692 -4.96 -67.72 63.80
N PRO A 693 -5.23 -67.77 65.11
CA PRO A 693 -5.44 -69.03 65.82
C PRO A 693 -6.77 -69.71 65.48
N THR A 694 -7.74 -68.99 64.91
CA THR A 694 -9.08 -69.53 64.62
C THR A 694 -9.15 -70.12 63.21
N THR A 695 -8.59 -69.40 62.24
CA THR A 695 -8.66 -69.74 60.82
C THR A 695 -7.41 -70.46 60.32
N GLY A 696 -6.27 -70.32 61.03
CA GLY A 696 -4.98 -70.89 60.64
C GLY A 696 -4.26 -70.12 59.53
N VAL A 697 -4.79 -68.99 59.09
CA VAL A 697 -4.15 -68.13 58.07
C VAL A 697 -2.91 -67.48 58.65
N LYS A 698 -1.79 -67.55 57.93
CA LYS A 698 -0.55 -66.89 58.31
C LYS A 698 -0.31 -65.66 57.46
N VAL A 699 0.21 -64.61 58.08
CA VAL A 699 0.66 -63.38 57.42
C VAL A 699 2.10 -63.12 57.84
N ASN A 700 3.02 -63.12 56.87
CA ASN A 700 4.42 -62.77 57.06
C ASN A 700 4.79 -61.48 56.32
N ALA A 701 5.58 -60.63 56.96
CA ALA A 701 6.14 -59.41 56.37
C ALA A 701 7.52 -59.11 56.96
N ASP A 702 8.45 -58.63 56.14
CA ASP A 702 9.81 -58.30 56.58
C ASP A 702 9.85 -57.04 57.46
N LYS A 703 11.00 -56.78 58.10
CA LYS A 703 11.25 -55.61 58.94
C LYS A 703 10.97 -54.33 58.12
N GLY A 704 10.19 -53.39 58.67
CA GLY A 704 9.83 -52.12 58.00
C GLY A 704 8.68 -52.19 56.98
N VAL A 705 8.03 -53.34 56.76
CA VAL A 705 6.86 -53.43 55.86
C VAL A 705 5.60 -52.80 56.46
N PHE A 706 5.50 -52.77 57.78
CA PHE A 706 4.43 -52.13 58.53
C PHE A 706 5.01 -51.23 59.61
N ASP A 707 4.26 -50.20 60.02
CA ASP A 707 4.58 -49.43 61.21
C ASP A 707 4.50 -50.32 62.46
N GLU A 708 5.25 -49.95 63.51
CA GLU A 708 5.26 -50.69 64.76
C GLU A 708 3.86 -50.72 65.40
N GLY A 709 3.41 -51.91 65.81
CA GLY A 709 2.10 -52.08 66.44
C GLY A 709 0.95 -52.40 65.47
N VAL A 710 1.24 -52.72 64.20
CA VAL A 710 0.22 -53.21 63.25
C VAL A 710 -0.56 -54.41 63.80
N GLN A 711 -1.88 -54.38 63.60
CA GLN A 711 -2.80 -55.45 63.98
C GLN A 711 -3.28 -56.19 62.73
N ILE A 712 -3.08 -57.51 62.70
CA ILE A 712 -3.56 -58.38 61.62
C ILE A 712 -4.91 -58.97 62.03
N VAL A 713 -5.97 -58.63 61.29
CA VAL A 713 -7.32 -59.15 61.54
C VAL A 713 -7.71 -60.08 60.41
N VAL A 714 -7.89 -61.36 60.74
CA VAL A 714 -8.38 -62.37 59.81
C VAL A 714 -9.76 -62.84 60.25
N SER A 715 -10.70 -62.93 59.32
CA SER A 715 -12.03 -63.51 59.57
C SER A 715 -12.43 -64.44 58.44
N ALA A 716 -12.92 -65.64 58.80
CA ALA A 716 -13.53 -66.54 57.82
C ALA A 716 -14.94 -66.06 57.51
N ILE A 717 -15.25 -65.88 56.23
CA ILE A 717 -16.59 -65.55 55.77
C ILE A 717 -17.26 -66.86 55.34
N THR A 718 -18.33 -67.23 56.03
CA THR A 718 -19.04 -68.51 55.80
C THR A 718 -20.50 -68.34 55.40
N SER A 719 -21.05 -67.12 55.39
CA SER A 719 -22.42 -66.81 54.93
C SER A 719 -22.63 -65.31 54.70
N GLY A 720 -23.73 -64.94 54.04
CA GLY A 720 -24.14 -63.55 53.77
C GLY A 720 -23.70 -63.04 52.39
N THR A 721 -24.02 -61.79 52.08
CA THR A 721 -23.89 -61.21 50.72
C THR A 721 -22.49 -61.36 50.12
N ALA A 722 -21.43 -61.15 50.92
CA ALA A 722 -20.05 -61.30 50.44
C ALA A 722 -19.71 -62.76 50.07
N TYR A 723 -20.25 -63.72 50.83
CA TYR A 723 -20.11 -65.15 50.54
C TYR A 723 -20.90 -65.55 49.30
N ASP A 724 -22.14 -65.07 49.17
CA ASP A 724 -23.02 -65.36 48.03
C ASP A 724 -22.45 -64.78 46.72
N ASN A 725 -21.84 -63.60 46.80
CA ASN A 725 -21.13 -62.97 45.69
C ASN A 725 -19.89 -63.78 45.28
N ALA A 726 -19.12 -64.28 46.25
CA ALA A 726 -17.98 -65.15 45.97
C ALA A 726 -18.43 -66.49 45.37
N ALA A 727 -19.46 -67.13 45.91
CA ALA A 727 -20.03 -68.37 45.38
C ALA A 727 -20.52 -68.19 43.93
N SER A 728 -21.19 -67.08 43.65
CA SER A 728 -21.65 -66.74 42.30
C SER A 728 -20.46 -66.51 41.35
N SER A 729 -19.49 -65.70 41.78
CA SER A 729 -18.32 -65.32 40.98
C SER A 729 -17.36 -66.46 40.73
N LEU A 730 -17.29 -67.46 41.62
CA LEU A 730 -16.38 -68.61 41.51
C LEU A 730 -17.03 -69.83 40.85
N SER A 731 -18.33 -69.77 40.53
CA SER A 731 -19.10 -70.91 40.01
C SER A 731 -18.57 -71.53 38.71
N ASP A 732 -17.87 -70.75 37.89
CA ASP A 732 -17.16 -71.15 36.66
C ASP A 732 -15.75 -71.70 36.91
N VAL A 733 -15.19 -71.52 38.11
CA VAL A 733 -13.85 -72.00 38.50
C VAL A 733 -13.93 -73.27 39.34
N GLY A 734 -14.81 -73.32 40.34
CA GLY A 734 -14.97 -74.45 41.24
C GLY A 734 -16.00 -74.16 42.33
N LYS A 735 -16.77 -75.17 42.73
CA LYS A 735 -17.84 -75.04 43.74
C LYS A 735 -17.39 -75.28 45.18
N LYS A 736 -16.17 -75.78 45.40
CA LYS A 736 -15.54 -75.83 46.73
C LYS A 736 -14.61 -74.65 46.89
N PHE A 737 -14.90 -73.77 47.85
CA PHE A 737 -14.00 -72.71 48.24
C PHE A 737 -14.12 -72.32 49.72
N LYS A 738 -13.06 -71.75 50.28
CA LYS A 738 -13.08 -71.02 51.56
C LYS A 738 -12.73 -69.56 51.36
N LEU A 739 -13.49 -68.67 51.98
CA LEU A 739 -13.32 -67.22 51.86
C LEU A 739 -12.84 -66.62 53.19
N TYR A 740 -11.78 -65.82 53.11
CA TYR A 740 -11.20 -65.13 54.26
C TYR A 740 -11.10 -63.65 53.97
N GLN A 741 -11.50 -62.81 54.93
CA GLN A 741 -11.21 -61.39 54.90
C GLN A 741 -9.97 -61.15 55.76
N VAL A 742 -8.93 -60.60 55.12
CA VAL A 742 -7.70 -60.17 55.78
C VAL A 742 -7.67 -58.64 55.78
N LYS A 743 -7.43 -58.04 56.95
CA LYS A 743 -7.26 -56.59 57.14
C LYS A 743 -5.98 -56.32 57.93
N PHE A 744 -5.33 -55.22 57.60
CA PHE A 744 -4.18 -54.70 58.32
C PHE A 744 -4.61 -53.37 58.93
N LEU A 745 -4.49 -53.24 60.26
CA LEU A 745 -4.89 -52.04 60.98
C LEU A 745 -3.68 -51.44 61.70
N ASP A 746 -3.60 -50.12 61.76
CA ASP A 746 -2.64 -49.43 62.64
C ASP A 746 -2.98 -49.64 64.13
N ALA A 747 -2.17 -49.06 65.02
CA ALA A 747 -2.39 -49.11 66.47
C ALA A 747 -3.74 -48.47 66.90
N ASP A 748 -4.26 -47.52 66.11
CA ASP A 748 -5.51 -46.79 66.35
C ASP A 748 -6.75 -47.49 65.74
N GLY A 749 -6.54 -48.57 64.96
CA GLY A 749 -7.58 -49.37 64.34
C GLY A 749 -8.00 -48.93 62.94
N ASN A 750 -7.26 -48.04 62.26
CA ASN A 750 -7.53 -47.64 60.88
C ASN A 750 -6.88 -48.62 59.89
N GLU A 751 -7.53 -48.87 58.74
CA GLU A 751 -6.95 -49.72 57.70
C GLU A 751 -5.70 -49.09 57.08
N VAL A 752 -4.59 -49.84 57.12
CA VAL A 752 -3.31 -49.43 56.55
C VAL A 752 -2.93 -50.30 55.36
N VAL A 753 -2.22 -49.68 54.43
CA VAL A 753 -1.60 -50.36 53.30
C VAL A 753 -0.15 -50.65 53.69
N PRO A 754 0.34 -51.90 53.54
CA PRO A 754 1.73 -52.21 53.81
C PRO A 754 2.65 -51.40 52.89
N ASN A 755 3.77 -50.90 53.45
CA ASN A 755 4.85 -50.25 52.72
C ASN A 755 5.71 -51.26 51.92
N GLY A 756 5.29 -52.52 51.89
CA GLY A 756 5.93 -53.62 51.19
C GLY A 756 4.96 -54.73 50.79
N THR A 757 5.50 -55.89 50.42
CA THR A 757 4.71 -57.09 50.15
C THR A 757 4.51 -57.92 51.41
N VAL A 758 3.32 -58.50 51.53
CA VAL A 758 2.96 -59.44 52.58
C VAL A 758 2.73 -60.82 51.96
N SER A 759 3.19 -61.85 52.67
CA SER A 759 2.94 -63.24 52.34
C SER A 759 1.73 -63.73 53.13
N ILE A 760 0.65 -64.11 52.46
CA ILE A 760 -0.57 -64.66 53.08
C ILE A 760 -0.64 -66.16 52.77
N SER A 761 -0.46 -66.99 53.78
CA SER A 761 -0.59 -68.45 53.67
C SER A 761 -1.96 -68.90 54.16
N LEU A 762 -2.78 -69.38 53.22
CA LEU A 762 -4.11 -69.92 53.51
C LEU A 762 -4.01 -71.44 53.75
N PRO A 763 -4.53 -71.98 54.86
CA PRO A 763 -4.43 -73.42 55.13
C PRO A 763 -5.27 -74.22 54.12
N ILE A 764 -4.68 -75.31 53.61
CA ILE A 764 -5.37 -76.20 52.68
C ILE A 764 -6.45 -76.97 53.44
N THR A 765 -7.69 -76.87 52.96
CA THR A 765 -8.82 -77.50 53.62
C THR A 765 -8.80 -79.02 53.41
N ALA A 766 -9.04 -79.78 54.48
CA ALA A 766 -9.09 -81.24 54.39
C ALA A 766 -10.11 -81.71 53.34
N GLY A 767 -9.65 -82.51 52.37
CA GLY A 767 -10.47 -83.00 51.26
C GLY A 767 -10.42 -82.15 49.99
N TYR A 768 -9.60 -81.09 49.96
CA TYR A 768 -9.27 -80.37 48.73
C TYR A 768 -8.08 -81.04 48.04
N ASP A 769 -8.08 -81.07 46.70
CA ASP A 769 -6.95 -81.53 45.90
C ASP A 769 -5.87 -80.44 45.82
N SER A 770 -4.69 -80.69 46.38
CA SER A 770 -3.59 -79.72 46.45
C SER A 770 -3.04 -79.32 45.09
N ASP A 771 -3.15 -80.20 44.08
CA ASP A 771 -2.64 -79.94 42.72
C ASP A 771 -3.56 -78.98 41.94
N ASP A 772 -4.84 -78.92 42.31
CA ASP A 772 -5.88 -78.12 41.65
C ASP A 772 -6.28 -76.85 42.43
N LEU A 773 -5.45 -76.40 43.37
CA LEU A 773 -5.73 -75.18 44.13
C LEU A 773 -5.44 -73.89 43.36
N ALA A 774 -6.26 -72.88 43.62
CA ALA A 774 -5.99 -71.49 43.24
C ALA A 774 -6.56 -70.53 44.29
N VAL A 775 -5.91 -69.38 44.45
CA VAL A 775 -6.41 -68.30 45.30
C VAL A 775 -6.86 -67.14 44.45
N TYR A 776 -8.08 -66.67 44.69
CA TYR A 776 -8.65 -65.49 44.05
C TYR A 776 -8.87 -64.40 45.10
N ARG A 777 -8.46 -63.16 44.78
CA ARG A 777 -8.88 -61.98 45.54
C ARG A 777 -10.23 -61.53 44.99
N MET A 778 -11.17 -61.30 45.88
CA MET A 778 -12.52 -60.82 45.58
C MET A 778 -12.56 -59.30 45.76
N ASP A 779 -13.16 -58.60 44.80
CA ASP A 779 -13.46 -57.16 44.87
C ASP A 779 -14.86 -56.88 44.31
N ASP A 780 -15.33 -55.64 44.43
CA ASP A 780 -16.68 -55.22 43.99
C ASP A 780 -16.89 -55.36 42.47
N SER A 781 -15.81 -55.52 41.70
CA SER A 781 -15.77 -55.64 40.25
C SER A 781 -15.56 -57.07 39.74
N GLY A 782 -15.31 -58.06 40.62
CA GLY A 782 -15.20 -59.48 40.28
C GLY A 782 -14.15 -60.24 41.09
N LYS A 783 -13.46 -61.16 40.42
CA LYS A 783 -12.39 -62.01 40.99
C LYS A 783 -11.08 -61.82 40.24
N VAL A 784 -9.97 -61.77 40.96
CA VAL A 784 -8.61 -61.68 40.40
C VAL A 784 -7.80 -62.88 40.87
N LEU A 785 -7.22 -63.63 39.94
CA LEU A 785 -6.32 -64.75 40.28
C LEU A 785 -5.04 -64.19 40.91
N VAL A 786 -4.71 -64.61 42.11
CA VAL A 786 -3.45 -64.27 42.78
C VAL A 786 -2.54 -65.49 42.71
N LYS A 787 -1.42 -65.34 41.99
CA LYS A 787 -0.44 -66.43 41.86
C LYS A 787 0.22 -66.70 43.21
N GLY A 788 0.31 -67.96 43.55
CA GLY A 788 0.96 -68.43 44.77
C GLY A 788 1.49 -69.84 44.60
N THR A 789 2.07 -70.38 45.66
CA THR A 789 2.64 -71.73 45.73
C THR A 789 1.97 -72.54 46.82
N ALA A 790 1.68 -73.81 46.54
CA ALA A 790 1.17 -74.76 47.52
C ALA A 790 2.35 -75.52 48.13
N GLU A 791 2.67 -75.27 49.40
CA GLU A 791 3.74 -75.95 50.14
C GLU A 791 3.34 -76.11 51.62
N ASN A 792 3.71 -77.24 52.22
CA ASN A 792 3.54 -77.53 53.66
C ASN A 792 2.12 -77.24 54.20
N ASP A 793 1.10 -77.92 53.66
CA ASP A 793 -0.32 -77.82 54.09
C ASP A 793 -0.96 -76.42 53.96
N SER A 794 -0.34 -75.50 53.20
CA SER A 794 -0.85 -74.15 52.95
C SER A 794 -0.63 -73.70 51.50
N TYR A 795 -1.47 -72.78 51.03
CA TYR A 795 -1.29 -72.09 49.76
C TYR A 795 -0.90 -70.63 50.04
N THR A 796 0.31 -70.25 49.65
CA THR A 796 0.90 -68.95 49.99
C THR A 796 0.87 -68.00 48.80
N VAL A 797 0.32 -66.81 49.00
CA VAL A 797 0.28 -65.73 48.02
C VAL A 797 1.06 -64.51 48.50
N ILE A 798 1.74 -63.83 47.58
CA ILE A 798 2.45 -62.58 47.85
C ILE A 798 1.60 -61.43 47.29
N THR A 799 1.25 -60.46 48.13
CA THR A 799 0.32 -59.38 47.79
C THR A 799 0.71 -58.07 48.48
N LYS A 800 0.14 -56.95 48.05
CA LYS A 800 0.31 -55.61 48.65
C LYS A 800 -0.96 -55.06 49.30
N SER A 801 -2.05 -55.83 49.28
CA SER A 801 -3.36 -55.33 49.69
C SER A 801 -4.04 -56.28 50.67
N ALA A 802 -4.71 -55.71 51.66
CA ALA A 802 -5.79 -56.36 52.37
C ALA A 802 -6.92 -56.74 51.38
N GLY A 803 -7.85 -57.61 51.82
CA GLY A 803 -8.98 -58.00 50.98
C GLY A 803 -9.59 -59.34 51.33
N SER A 804 -10.63 -59.68 50.58
CA SER A 804 -11.27 -60.99 50.63
C SER A 804 -10.52 -61.97 49.72
N TYR A 805 -9.98 -63.05 50.26
CA TYR A 805 -9.23 -64.08 49.55
C TYR A 805 -9.97 -65.41 49.60
N ALA A 806 -10.27 -65.96 48.43
CA ALA A 806 -10.93 -67.25 48.27
C ALA A 806 -9.91 -68.32 47.84
N LEU A 807 -9.72 -69.36 48.66
CA LEU A 807 -9.00 -70.57 48.27
C LEU A 807 -9.99 -71.55 47.63
N VAL A 808 -9.77 -71.93 46.37
CA VAL A 808 -10.71 -72.67 45.53
C VAL A 808 -10.06 -73.94 44.97
N GLU A 809 -10.79 -75.06 44.99
CA GLU A 809 -10.43 -76.28 44.24
C GLU A 809 -10.98 -76.16 42.82
N LYS A 810 -10.10 -75.95 41.83
CA LYS A 810 -10.47 -75.79 40.42
C LYS A 810 -11.16 -77.05 39.89
N GLY A 811 -12.21 -76.86 39.09
CA GLY A 811 -12.96 -77.95 38.46
C GLY A 811 -13.91 -78.72 39.40
N SER A 812 -13.97 -78.36 40.69
CA SER A 812 -14.88 -79.02 41.64
C SER A 812 -16.35 -78.79 41.26
N THR A 813 -17.12 -79.87 41.09
CA THR A 813 -18.54 -79.82 40.66
C THR A 813 -19.54 -79.95 41.81
N ILE A 814 -19.06 -80.26 43.02
CA ILE A 814 -19.84 -80.50 44.24
C ILE A 814 -19.34 -79.54 45.32
N THR A 815 -20.24 -78.91 46.07
CA THR A 815 -19.92 -78.03 47.21
C THR A 815 -19.38 -78.81 48.40
N ASP A 816 -18.47 -78.23 49.18
CA ASP A 816 -18.12 -78.79 50.50
C ASP A 816 -19.22 -78.47 51.55
N ALA A 817 -19.08 -79.04 52.76
CA ALA A 817 -20.09 -78.91 53.81
C ALA A 817 -20.42 -77.45 54.20
N GLU A 818 -19.45 -76.54 54.11
CA GLU A 818 -19.64 -75.11 54.39
C GLU A 818 -20.39 -74.43 53.23
N ASN A 819 -20.05 -74.78 51.99
CA ASN A 819 -20.70 -74.30 50.78
C ASN A 819 -22.11 -74.89 50.55
N THR A 820 -22.47 -76.02 51.18
CA THR A 820 -23.76 -76.70 50.97
C THR A 820 -24.94 -76.04 51.70
N GLY A 821 -24.66 -75.20 52.73
CA GLY A 821 -25.68 -74.57 53.57
C GLY A 821 -26.29 -73.26 53.03
N ASN A 822 -25.60 -72.59 52.09
CA ASN A 822 -25.98 -71.27 51.55
C ASN A 822 -26.44 -71.34 50.09
N ILE A 823 -27.39 -72.22 49.79
CA ILE A 823 -28.02 -72.25 48.47
C ILE A 823 -28.95 -71.02 48.38
N PRO A 824 -28.78 -70.09 47.41
CA PRO A 824 -29.72 -69.00 47.23
C PRO A 824 -31.10 -69.59 46.88
N GLN A 825 -32.10 -69.34 47.73
CA GLN A 825 -33.47 -69.77 47.47
C GLN A 825 -34.00 -69.06 46.22
N THR A 826 -34.05 -69.78 45.11
CA THR A 826 -34.78 -69.41 43.89
C THR A 826 -36.13 -70.13 43.91
N GLY A 827 -37.24 -69.37 43.93
CA GLY A 827 -38.60 -69.88 43.95
C GLY A 827 -39.28 -69.80 42.58
N ASP A 828 -39.02 -70.82 41.76
CA ASP A 828 -39.76 -71.37 40.60
C ASP A 828 -40.71 -70.50 39.73
N ARG A 829 -40.18 -70.12 38.57
CA ARG A 829 -40.78 -70.09 37.21
C ARG A 829 -42.24 -69.64 37.03
N SER A 830 -42.40 -68.32 36.95
CA SER A 830 -43.45 -67.67 36.15
C SER A 830 -42.97 -66.37 35.49
N GLU A 831 -41.95 -66.45 34.64
CA GLU A 831 -41.88 -65.78 33.33
C GLU A 831 -41.22 -66.79 32.38
N ILE A 832 -42.03 -67.57 31.65
CA ILE A 832 -42.14 -67.43 30.19
C ILE A 832 -40.73 -67.36 29.57
N ALA A 833 -40.11 -68.51 29.30
CA ALA A 833 -40.25 -69.21 28.02
C ALA A 833 -39.83 -68.35 26.82
N MET A 834 -38.83 -68.86 26.09
CA MET A 834 -38.64 -68.62 24.65
C MET A 834 -38.41 -67.14 24.23
N LEU A 835 -37.33 -66.77 23.56
CA LEU A 835 -36.47 -67.52 22.68
C LEU A 835 -35.24 -66.63 22.50
N ALA A 836 -34.08 -67.20 22.82
CA ALA A 836 -32.90 -66.89 22.05
C ALA A 836 -33.21 -67.03 20.55
N LEU A 837 -32.37 -66.36 19.79
CA LEU A 837 -32.10 -66.53 18.37
C LEU A 837 -32.82 -65.62 17.38
N LEU A 838 -31.94 -64.80 16.80
CA LEU A 838 -31.79 -64.55 15.37
C LEU A 838 -32.55 -63.33 14.86
N ALA A 839 -31.79 -62.23 14.75
CA ALA A 839 -31.63 -61.66 13.42
C ALA A 839 -31.11 -62.79 12.52
N LEU A 840 -32.03 -63.41 11.77
CA LEU A 840 -31.77 -64.56 10.94
C LEU A 840 -30.94 -64.12 9.74
N ALA A 841 -29.84 -64.85 9.56
CA ALA A 841 -28.88 -64.78 8.49
C ALA A 841 -29.49 -64.47 7.11
N ALA A 842 -28.87 -63.53 6.39
CA ALA A 842 -28.64 -63.60 4.95
C ALA A 842 -27.72 -62.43 4.58
N ALA A 843 -26.44 -62.68 4.36
CA ALA A 843 -25.89 -63.23 3.12
C ALA A 843 -25.42 -62.07 2.25
N GLY A 844 -24.11 -62.06 2.03
CA GLY A 844 -23.48 -61.10 1.16
C GLY A 844 -23.90 -61.23 -0.30
N THR A 845 -23.26 -60.35 -1.05
CA THR A 845 -23.07 -60.34 -2.50
C THR A 845 -24.13 -59.63 -3.34
N MET A 846 -23.69 -58.44 -3.75
CA MET A 846 -23.63 -57.96 -5.13
C MET A 846 -24.94 -57.78 -5.90
N GLY A 847 -25.18 -56.52 -6.28
CA GLY A 847 -25.30 -56.20 -7.70
C GLY A 847 -26.57 -55.47 -8.14
N VAL A 848 -26.34 -54.25 -8.62
CA VAL A 848 -26.75 -53.82 -9.97
C VAL A 848 -28.25 -53.51 -10.20
N THR A 849 -28.54 -52.19 -10.27
CA THR A 849 -29.43 -51.49 -11.24
C THR A 849 -30.93 -51.80 -11.21
N LEU A 850 -31.87 -50.98 -11.67
CA LEU A 850 -32.04 -49.58 -12.08
C LEU A 850 -33.57 -49.44 -12.32
N VAL A 851 -34.07 -48.21 -12.15
CA VAL A 851 -35.08 -47.57 -13.02
C VAL A 851 -36.59 -47.54 -12.66
N ILE A 852 -36.97 -46.35 -12.14
CA ILE A 852 -38.01 -45.36 -12.58
C ILE A 852 -39.50 -45.77 -12.72
N ARG A 853 -40.37 -45.09 -11.96
CA ARG A 853 -41.44 -44.12 -12.42
C ARG A 853 -42.34 -43.75 -11.22
N LYS A 854 -42.28 -42.55 -10.62
CA LYS A 854 -42.64 -41.17 -11.05
C LYS A 854 -44.16 -40.91 -11.13
N ARG A 855 -44.64 -39.97 -10.30
CA ARG A 855 -45.58 -38.86 -10.62
C ARG A 855 -45.34 -37.73 -9.60
N LYS A 856 -44.86 -36.56 -10.04
CA LYS A 856 -45.61 -35.31 -10.37
C LYS A 856 -46.22 -34.67 -9.12
N SER A 857 -46.10 -33.38 -8.83
CA SER A 857 -46.00 -32.15 -9.64
C SER A 857 -45.26 -31.07 -8.82
N GLU A 858 -45.03 -29.82 -9.21
CA GLU A 858 -44.84 -29.04 -10.43
C GLU A 858 -44.22 -27.72 -9.93
N LYS A 859 -43.31 -27.11 -10.70
CA LYS A 859 -43.00 -25.68 -10.57
C LYS A 859 -44.04 -24.89 -11.39
N ALA A 860 -44.40 -23.72 -10.88
CA ALA A 860 -44.28 -22.49 -11.66
C ALA A 860 -43.06 -21.75 -11.11
#